data_AF-F0US78-F1
#
_entry.id   AF-F0US78-F1
#
_cell.length_a   1.000
_cell.length_b   1.000
_cell.length_c   1.000
_cell.angle_alpha   90.00
_cell.angle_beta   90.00
_cell.angle_gamma   90.00
#
_symmetry.space_group_name_H-M   'P 1'
#
loop_
_entity.id
_entity.type
_entity.pdbx_description
1 polymer ?
#
loop_
_entity_poly.entity_id
_entity_poly.type
_entity_poly.pdbx_seq_one_letter_code
_entity_poly.pdbx_strand_id
1 'polypeptide(L)'
;MTNRPSSRFLKPFFYKIAAAVTGGGGILYLAYRPRNIPGSDPAPIPVPSYSSGGNLVLPRFPRVKTREEQIQDLKRSSQAKTTSLLSGSRSPGKDAFGPESTTAPDADVAYDLLVIGGGATGSGIALDAASRGLKVALVERDDFSAGTSSKSTKLVHGGVRYLEKAVWELDYNQFALVKEALRERKWFLYTAPHLSMWLPIMVPVQKWWQLPYFWAGTKFYDFLAASEGIESSYFLTKSKALNAFPMLKKDNLFGALVYYDGAHNDSRMNVSLALTAALYGSTVVNHMEVVGLTKDESGRLNGARLKDLIPGKNGKKAEEITIRARGIINATGPFTDSIRKMDDQSASEIVAPSAGVHVVLPGYYSPTKMGLIDPATSDGRVIFFLPWQGNTIAGTTDVPTTITAQPIPSERDINWILNEIRGYLAPGINVRRGDVLAAWAGIRPLVRDPTAKNTESLVRSHLITVSESGLLTCAGGKWTTYRQMAEDAVDEAIKQYNLQPRPNRRVLDISGMGLFDDGAVLDGSCQTHQIRLVGAHGYSKTLFIRLIQHFGIATDVAQHLAESYGDRAWDVAAMSAPTKTRFPVRGLRISPLYPFIDGEVRYGTRVEYAQTAVDILARRTRLAFLNAQAALEALPTIIDIMAEELNWDVRRKNVEWNDTVTFLLSMGLPISRLGVTREDVESGQAKFDEVERKLYTRHEGPVDFSQVDANTAQTAEKGFGSPSRK
;
A
#
# COMPACT_ATOMS: atom_id res chain seq x y z
N MET A 1 22.14 -55.95 -52.01
CA MET A 1 23.45 -56.03 -52.69
C MET A 1 23.92 -54.60 -52.93
N THR A 2 24.78 -54.08 -52.04
CA THR A 2 26.22 -53.75 -52.31
C THR A 2 26.36 -52.51 -53.22
N ASN A 3 27.05 -51.41 -52.89
CA ASN A 3 28.19 -51.23 -51.99
C ASN A 3 28.36 -49.75 -51.55
N ARG A 4 28.69 -49.60 -50.26
CA ARG A 4 29.44 -48.52 -49.57
C ARG A 4 30.88 -48.38 -50.16
N PRO A 5 31.81 -47.56 -49.59
CA PRO A 5 31.72 -46.22 -48.96
C PRO A 5 32.92 -45.30 -49.34
N SER A 6 32.83 -44.00 -49.05
CA SER A 6 34.02 -43.19 -48.77
C SER A 6 34.15 -42.95 -47.27
N SER A 7 35.17 -43.59 -46.72
CA SER A 7 35.79 -43.51 -45.40
C SER A 7 36.24 -42.07 -45.06
N ARG A 8 36.46 -41.59 -43.82
CA ARG A 8 36.63 -42.23 -42.51
C ARG A 8 36.84 -41.12 -41.42
N PHE A 9 36.39 -41.44 -40.20
CA PHE A 9 36.98 -41.11 -38.88
C PHE A 9 36.95 -39.67 -38.31
N LEU A 10 36.06 -39.44 -37.32
CA LEU A 10 36.33 -39.39 -35.86
C LEU A 10 35.36 -38.44 -35.11
N LYS A 11 34.43 -39.02 -34.34
CA LYS A 11 34.10 -38.58 -32.97
C LYS A 11 34.94 -39.47 -32.02
N PRO A 12 35.04 -39.20 -30.70
CA PRO A 12 35.35 -37.96 -29.99
C PRO A 12 36.51 -38.23 -29.00
N PHE A 13 37.55 -37.40 -28.97
CA PHE A 13 38.59 -37.50 -27.95
C PHE A 13 39.06 -36.10 -27.60
N PHE A 14 38.43 -35.46 -26.61
CA PHE A 14 39.03 -34.48 -25.69
C PHE A 14 38.04 -34.14 -24.56
N TYR A 15 37.56 -35.17 -23.87
CA TYR A 15 37.37 -35.07 -22.42
C TYR A 15 38.72 -35.42 -21.81
N LYS A 16 39.54 -34.41 -21.48
CA LYS A 16 40.70 -34.47 -20.55
C LYS A 16 41.47 -33.13 -20.52
N ILE A 17 40.75 -32.04 -20.25
CA ILE A 17 41.31 -30.89 -19.50
C ILE A 17 40.31 -30.56 -18.38
N ALA A 18 40.21 -31.48 -17.41
CA ALA A 18 39.91 -31.11 -16.03
C ALA A 18 41.28 -30.83 -15.41
N ALA A 19 41.62 -29.59 -15.04
CA ALA A 19 41.43 -29.17 -13.65
C ALA A 19 41.53 -27.64 -13.43
N ALA A 20 41.24 -26.80 -14.42
CA ALA A 20 41.31 -25.33 -14.25
C ALA A 20 40.03 -24.55 -14.64
N VAL A 21 38.99 -25.20 -15.19
CA VAL A 21 37.80 -24.52 -15.75
C VAL A 21 36.54 -24.69 -14.89
N THR A 22 36.56 -25.52 -13.84
CA THR A 22 35.44 -25.70 -12.91
C THR A 22 35.13 -24.47 -12.06
N GLY A 23 36.07 -23.53 -11.92
CA GLY A 23 35.80 -22.21 -11.33
C GLY A 23 35.13 -21.26 -12.33
N GLY A 24 35.70 -21.11 -13.54
CA GLY A 24 35.30 -20.06 -14.48
C GLY A 24 33.87 -20.19 -15.02
N GLY A 25 33.43 -21.40 -15.40
CA GLY A 25 32.07 -21.60 -15.94
C GLY A 25 30.97 -21.45 -14.88
N GLY A 26 31.22 -21.95 -13.66
CA GLY A 26 30.33 -21.76 -12.52
C GLY A 26 30.28 -20.31 -12.04
N ILE A 27 31.43 -19.62 -12.02
CA ILE A 27 31.52 -18.19 -11.70
C ILE A 27 30.83 -17.34 -12.77
N LEU A 28 31.01 -17.65 -14.05
CA LEU A 28 30.35 -16.93 -15.15
C LEU A 28 28.83 -17.16 -15.12
N TYR A 29 28.38 -18.39 -14.86
CA TYR A 29 26.95 -18.69 -14.68
C TYR A 29 26.38 -18.01 -13.44
N LEU A 30 27.07 -17.99 -12.30
CA LEU A 30 26.63 -17.27 -11.09
C LEU A 30 26.62 -15.75 -11.29
N ALA A 31 27.57 -15.22 -12.06
CA ALA A 31 27.67 -13.79 -12.37
C ALA A 31 26.65 -13.33 -13.43
N TYR A 32 26.23 -14.21 -14.33
CA TYR A 32 25.36 -13.89 -15.48
C TYR A 32 24.03 -14.64 -15.48
N ARG A 33 23.67 -15.33 -14.38
CA ARG A 33 22.38 -16.04 -14.27
C ARG A 33 21.27 -15.02 -14.54
N PRO A 34 20.47 -15.20 -15.61
CA PRO A 34 19.36 -14.30 -15.88
C PRO A 34 18.44 -14.33 -14.67
N ARG A 35 18.34 -13.20 -13.98
CA ARG A 35 17.44 -13.03 -12.85
C ARG A 35 16.08 -12.66 -13.41
N ASN A 36 15.05 -13.38 -12.97
CA ASN A 36 13.70 -13.02 -13.33
C ASN A 36 13.35 -11.73 -12.58
N ILE A 37 13.26 -10.60 -13.29
CA ILE A 37 12.92 -9.30 -12.70
C ILE A 37 11.39 -9.29 -12.58
N PRO A 38 10.82 -9.31 -11.36
CA PRO A 38 9.37 -9.34 -11.21
C PRO A 38 8.69 -8.18 -11.93
N GLY A 39 7.59 -8.47 -12.63
CA GLY A 39 6.84 -7.50 -13.43
C GLY A 39 7.50 -7.09 -14.75
N SER A 40 8.62 -7.70 -15.17
CA SER A 40 9.12 -7.55 -16.56
C SER A 40 8.47 -8.50 -17.57
N ASP A 41 7.76 -9.52 -17.07
CA ASP A 41 7.03 -10.45 -17.93
C ASP A 41 5.93 -9.73 -18.72
N PRO A 42 5.60 -10.23 -19.94
CA PRO A 42 4.44 -9.74 -20.66
C PRO A 42 3.17 -9.94 -19.82
N ALA A 43 2.16 -9.11 -20.07
CA ALA A 43 0.87 -9.27 -19.40
C ALA A 43 0.35 -10.71 -19.63
N PRO A 44 0.01 -11.43 -18.56
CA PRO A 44 -0.57 -12.78 -18.66
C PRO A 44 -1.82 -12.87 -19.54
N ILE A 45 -2.61 -11.79 -19.58
CA ILE A 45 -3.83 -11.69 -20.38
C ILE A 45 -3.60 -10.84 -21.65
N PRO A 46 -4.09 -11.28 -22.82
CA PRO A 46 -4.01 -10.51 -24.06
C PRO A 46 -4.88 -9.23 -24.04
N VAL A 47 -4.59 -8.36 -25.00
CA VAL A 47 -5.14 -6.99 -25.13
C VAL A 47 -6.66 -6.99 -25.40
N PRO A 48 -7.41 -5.96 -24.97
CA PRO A 48 -8.76 -5.72 -25.50
C PRO A 48 -8.80 -5.75 -27.03
N SER A 49 -9.82 -6.43 -27.56
CA SER A 49 -10.02 -6.67 -28.99
C SER A 49 -11.01 -5.68 -29.59
N TYR A 50 -11.11 -5.67 -30.92
CA TYR A 50 -12.17 -4.97 -31.63
C TYR A 50 -13.25 -5.98 -32.01
N SER A 51 -14.51 -5.63 -31.75
CA SER A 51 -15.65 -6.39 -32.28
C SER A 51 -15.67 -6.32 -33.82
N SER A 52 -16.40 -7.22 -34.47
CA SER A 52 -16.57 -7.24 -35.93
C SER A 52 -17.12 -5.92 -36.51
N GLY A 53 -17.73 -5.07 -35.68
CA GLY A 53 -18.22 -3.73 -36.03
C GLY A 53 -17.26 -2.57 -35.69
N GLY A 54 -16.01 -2.84 -35.32
CA GLY A 54 -14.99 -1.81 -35.04
C GLY A 54 -15.06 -1.15 -33.66
N ASN A 55 -15.98 -1.58 -32.78
CA ASN A 55 -16.05 -1.08 -31.41
C ASN A 55 -15.01 -1.78 -30.51
N LEU A 56 -14.33 -1.00 -29.68
CA LEU A 56 -13.40 -1.48 -28.66
C LEU A 56 -14.14 -2.33 -27.62
N VAL A 57 -13.66 -3.55 -27.39
CA VAL A 57 -14.17 -4.46 -26.35
C VAL A 57 -13.19 -4.47 -25.19
N LEU A 58 -13.56 -3.82 -24.08
CA LEU A 58 -12.76 -3.81 -22.86
C LEU A 58 -12.79 -5.18 -22.14
N PRO A 59 -11.77 -5.50 -21.33
CA PRO A 59 -11.81 -6.66 -20.44
C PRO A 59 -13.04 -6.60 -19.53
N ARG A 60 -13.65 -7.76 -19.23
CA ARG A 60 -14.84 -7.84 -18.37
C ARG A 60 -14.52 -8.49 -17.04
N PHE A 61 -14.40 -7.65 -16.03
CA PHE A 61 -14.09 -8.12 -14.70
C PHE A 61 -15.32 -8.62 -13.93
N PRO A 62 -15.15 -9.56 -12.99
CA PRO A 62 -16.25 -9.98 -12.12
C PRO A 62 -16.74 -8.81 -11.28
N ARG A 63 -18.06 -8.72 -11.13
CA ARG A 63 -18.70 -7.73 -10.27
C ARG A 63 -18.38 -8.04 -8.81
N VAL A 64 -17.76 -7.08 -8.13
CA VAL A 64 -17.69 -7.06 -6.67
C VAL A 64 -19.06 -6.70 -6.12
N LYS A 65 -19.52 -7.39 -5.07
CA LYS A 65 -20.77 -7.03 -4.36
C LYS A 65 -20.66 -5.59 -3.85
N THR A 66 -21.75 -4.84 -3.90
CA THR A 66 -21.84 -3.49 -3.33
C THR A 66 -21.74 -3.53 -1.80
N ARG A 67 -21.39 -2.42 -1.16
CA ARG A 67 -21.30 -2.33 0.31
C ARG A 67 -22.63 -2.72 0.96
N GLU A 68 -23.75 -2.29 0.39
CA GLU A 68 -25.09 -2.62 0.87
C GLU A 68 -25.37 -4.12 0.76
N GLU A 69 -25.03 -4.77 -0.36
CA GLU A 69 -25.15 -6.23 -0.52
C GLU A 69 -24.32 -6.98 0.53
N GLN A 70 -23.10 -6.51 0.83
CA GLN A 70 -22.25 -7.08 1.88
C GLN A 70 -22.89 -6.92 3.28
N ILE A 71 -23.49 -5.76 3.59
CA ILE A 71 -24.21 -5.55 4.85
C ILE A 71 -25.44 -6.46 4.95
N GLN A 72 -26.15 -6.70 3.84
CA GLN A 72 -27.26 -7.66 3.85
C GLN A 72 -26.77 -9.09 4.13
N ASP A 73 -25.63 -9.48 3.57
CA ASP A 73 -25.02 -10.77 3.88
C ASP A 73 -24.63 -10.90 5.37
N LEU A 74 -24.09 -9.84 5.97
CA LEU A 74 -23.86 -9.78 7.43
C LEU A 74 -25.17 -9.99 8.20
N LYS A 75 -26.24 -9.26 7.83
CA LYS A 75 -27.55 -9.34 8.48
C LYS A 75 -28.20 -10.73 8.36
N ARG A 76 -28.00 -11.44 7.26
CA ARG A 76 -28.54 -12.81 7.08
C ARG A 76 -28.04 -13.79 8.15
N SER A 77 -26.80 -13.62 8.65
CA SER A 77 -26.28 -14.45 9.75
C SER A 77 -27.05 -14.28 11.07
N SER A 78 -27.78 -13.17 11.24
CA SER A 78 -28.53 -12.83 12.45
C SER A 78 -29.95 -13.42 12.50
N GLN A 79 -30.57 -13.59 11.32
CA GLN A 79 -32.01 -13.91 11.18
C GLN A 79 -32.33 -15.41 11.26
N ALA A 80 -31.33 -16.28 11.24
CA ALA A 80 -31.51 -17.75 11.21
C ALA A 80 -32.27 -18.33 12.43
N LYS A 81 -32.44 -17.58 13.54
CA LYS A 81 -33.23 -18.04 14.70
C LYS A 81 -34.74 -17.77 14.61
N THR A 82 -35.20 -16.81 13.81
CA THR A 82 -36.62 -16.39 13.90
C THR A 82 -37.57 -17.31 13.13
N THR A 83 -37.07 -18.05 12.14
CA THR A 83 -37.88 -18.96 11.31
C THR A 83 -37.95 -20.41 11.82
N SER A 84 -37.03 -20.84 12.69
CA SER A 84 -37.01 -22.23 13.21
C SER A 84 -38.12 -22.53 14.23
N LEU A 85 -38.73 -21.50 14.82
CA LEU A 85 -39.83 -21.66 15.79
C LEU A 85 -41.24 -21.78 15.14
N LEU A 86 -41.36 -21.68 13.80
CA LEU A 86 -42.66 -21.62 13.12
C LEU A 86 -42.93 -22.71 12.07
N SER A 87 -42.00 -23.61 11.77
CA SER A 87 -42.22 -24.69 10.79
C SER A 87 -42.22 -26.08 11.44
N GLY A 88 -43.24 -26.35 12.23
CA GLY A 88 -43.65 -27.70 12.60
C GLY A 88 -44.61 -28.29 11.56
N SER A 89 -44.27 -29.49 11.07
CA SER A 89 -45.04 -30.38 10.18
C SER A 89 -44.86 -30.18 8.66
N ARG A 90 -44.22 -31.17 8.02
CA ARG A 90 -44.73 -31.82 6.80
C ARG A 90 -43.99 -33.14 6.53
N SER A 91 -44.79 -34.18 6.28
CA SER A 91 -44.43 -35.57 6.00
C SER A 91 -43.79 -35.76 4.60
N PRO A 92 -43.09 -36.88 4.33
CA PRO A 92 -42.35 -37.08 3.08
C PRO A 92 -43.21 -37.72 1.98
N GLY A 93 -43.21 -37.12 0.79
CA GLY A 93 -43.78 -37.66 -0.44
C GLY A 93 -42.73 -37.72 -1.55
N LYS A 94 -42.71 -38.82 -2.30
CA LYS A 94 -41.79 -39.18 -3.37
C LYS A 94 -42.13 -38.51 -4.72
N ASP A 95 -41.08 -38.44 -5.56
CA ASP A 95 -41.04 -38.48 -7.04
C ASP A 95 -40.71 -37.20 -7.84
N ALA A 96 -39.79 -37.43 -8.80
CA ALA A 96 -39.63 -36.85 -10.15
C ALA A 96 -38.47 -35.87 -10.43
N PHE A 97 -37.64 -36.29 -11.39
CA PHE A 97 -36.50 -35.63 -12.04
C PHE A 97 -36.93 -34.45 -12.95
N GLY A 98 -36.15 -33.36 -12.93
CA GLY A 98 -36.23 -32.18 -13.81
C GLY A 98 -35.05 -31.20 -13.54
N PRO A 99 -34.64 -30.33 -14.49
CA PRO A 99 -33.29 -29.78 -14.59
C PRO A 99 -32.97 -28.77 -13.48
N GLU A 100 -31.72 -28.84 -13.00
CA GLU A 100 -31.16 -28.16 -11.82
C GLU A 100 -31.64 -26.71 -11.63
N SER A 101 -32.69 -26.58 -10.80
CA SER A 101 -33.09 -25.31 -10.23
C SER A 101 -32.07 -24.89 -9.17
N THR A 102 -31.62 -23.64 -9.25
CA THR A 102 -31.03 -22.83 -8.19
C THR A 102 -31.24 -23.39 -6.79
N THR A 103 -30.20 -23.98 -6.22
CA THR A 103 -30.20 -24.40 -4.82
C THR A 103 -30.46 -23.19 -3.94
N ALA A 104 -31.51 -23.27 -3.13
CA ALA A 104 -31.79 -22.29 -2.09
C ALA A 104 -30.54 -22.13 -1.18
N PRO A 105 -30.14 -20.90 -0.80
CA PRO A 105 -29.01 -20.71 0.09
C PRO A 105 -29.31 -21.33 1.46
N ASP A 106 -28.37 -22.15 1.97
CA ASP A 106 -28.45 -22.81 3.28
C ASP A 106 -28.92 -21.85 4.37
N ALA A 107 -30.08 -22.17 4.96
CA ALA A 107 -30.81 -21.31 5.89
C ALA A 107 -30.25 -21.27 7.32
N ASP A 108 -29.01 -21.75 7.57
CA ASP A 108 -28.49 -21.90 8.93
C ASP A 108 -26.96 -21.80 9.08
N VAL A 109 -26.32 -20.73 8.59
CA VAL A 109 -24.84 -20.73 8.56
C VAL A 109 -24.27 -19.46 9.19
N ALA A 110 -24.00 -19.53 10.50
CA ALA A 110 -23.03 -18.65 11.16
C ALA A 110 -21.71 -18.62 10.36
N TYR A 111 -21.01 -17.49 10.38
CA TYR A 111 -19.69 -17.42 9.76
C TYR A 111 -18.74 -18.41 10.44
N ASP A 112 -17.80 -18.99 9.68
CA ASP A 112 -16.71 -19.76 10.28
C ASP A 112 -15.80 -18.81 11.05
N LEU A 113 -15.50 -17.66 10.46
CA LEU A 113 -14.63 -16.63 11.05
C LEU A 113 -15.21 -15.22 10.90
N LEU A 114 -15.16 -14.46 11.98
CA LEU A 114 -15.25 -13.00 11.98
C LEU A 114 -13.85 -12.41 12.21
N VAL A 115 -13.35 -11.64 11.26
CA VAL A 115 -12.08 -10.90 11.35
C VAL A 115 -12.39 -9.44 11.65
N ILE A 116 -11.79 -8.92 12.73
CA ILE A 116 -11.97 -7.53 13.18
C ILE A 116 -10.71 -6.73 12.84
N GLY A 117 -10.86 -5.73 11.96
CA GLY A 117 -9.81 -4.84 11.49
C GLY A 117 -9.39 -5.12 10.04
N GLY A 118 -9.64 -4.19 9.14
CA GLY A 118 -9.33 -4.24 7.70
C GLY A 118 -7.99 -3.58 7.33
N GLY A 119 -6.99 -3.67 8.22
CA GLY A 119 -5.59 -3.42 7.89
C GLY A 119 -4.93 -4.62 7.20
N ALA A 120 -3.62 -4.53 6.95
CA ALA A 120 -2.88 -5.55 6.20
C ALA A 120 -3.05 -6.96 6.77
N THR A 121 -3.00 -7.07 8.10
CA THR A 121 -3.18 -8.32 8.83
C THR A 121 -4.57 -8.92 8.59
N GLY A 122 -5.64 -8.17 8.88
CA GLY A 122 -7.00 -8.72 8.78
C GLY A 122 -7.48 -8.92 7.34
N SER A 123 -7.10 -8.04 6.41
CA SER A 123 -7.36 -8.25 4.98
C SER A 123 -6.63 -9.50 4.46
N GLY A 124 -5.39 -9.74 4.91
CA GLY A 124 -4.63 -10.95 4.60
C GLY A 124 -5.29 -12.21 5.17
N ILE A 125 -5.70 -12.18 6.44
CA ILE A 125 -6.42 -13.29 7.12
C ILE A 125 -7.72 -13.61 6.37
N ALA A 126 -8.49 -12.59 6.00
CA ALA A 126 -9.74 -12.77 5.28
C ALA A 126 -9.54 -13.37 3.89
N LEU A 127 -8.49 -12.98 3.16
CA LEU A 127 -8.15 -13.57 1.87
C LEU A 127 -7.70 -15.04 2.03
N ASP A 128 -6.80 -15.31 2.98
CA ASP A 128 -6.31 -16.67 3.22
C ASP A 128 -7.44 -17.62 3.61
N ALA A 129 -8.22 -17.27 4.63
CA ALA A 129 -9.34 -18.09 5.10
C ALA A 129 -10.38 -18.35 3.99
N ALA A 130 -10.73 -17.34 3.18
CA ALA A 130 -11.65 -17.53 2.05
C ALA A 130 -11.05 -18.41 0.95
N SER A 131 -9.75 -18.29 0.67
CA SER A 131 -9.07 -19.15 -0.31
C SER A 131 -9.06 -20.63 0.10
N ARG A 132 -9.09 -20.90 1.41
CA ARG A 132 -9.24 -22.24 2.01
C ARG A 132 -10.69 -22.73 2.12
N GLY A 133 -11.64 -21.97 1.56
CA GLY A 133 -13.05 -22.33 1.49
C GLY A 133 -13.86 -22.06 2.76
N LEU A 134 -13.34 -21.28 3.71
CA LEU A 134 -14.07 -20.88 4.91
C LEU A 134 -15.06 -19.73 4.62
N LYS A 135 -16.17 -19.69 5.35
CA LYS A 135 -17.14 -18.59 5.30
C LYS A 135 -16.69 -17.47 6.23
N VAL A 136 -16.21 -16.36 5.67
CA VAL A 136 -15.55 -15.27 6.44
C VAL A 136 -16.32 -13.96 6.36
N ALA A 137 -16.37 -13.24 7.49
CA ALA A 137 -16.73 -11.83 7.56
C ALA A 137 -15.52 -11.00 7.99
N LEU A 138 -15.23 -9.91 7.30
CA LEU A 138 -14.23 -8.89 7.66
C LEU A 138 -14.92 -7.56 7.88
N VAL A 139 -14.72 -6.96 9.05
CA VAL A 139 -15.26 -5.64 9.39
C VAL A 139 -14.15 -4.67 9.78
N GLU A 140 -14.23 -3.45 9.28
CA GLU A 140 -13.29 -2.36 9.57
C GLU A 140 -14.08 -1.14 10.05
N ARG A 141 -13.68 -0.57 11.20
CA ARG A 141 -14.37 0.56 11.82
C ARG A 141 -14.29 1.82 10.95
N ASP A 142 -13.12 2.07 10.35
CA ASP A 142 -12.86 3.21 9.49
C ASP A 142 -12.87 2.74 8.02
N ASP A 143 -11.99 3.25 7.15
CA ASP A 143 -11.78 2.69 5.82
C ASP A 143 -10.68 1.62 5.83
N PHE A 144 -10.67 0.75 4.81
CA PHE A 144 -9.59 -0.21 4.62
C PHE A 144 -8.24 0.53 4.61
N SER A 145 -7.28 0.04 5.40
CA SER A 145 -5.95 0.65 5.59
C SER A 145 -5.90 1.96 6.40
N ALA A 146 -7.01 2.46 6.97
CA ALA A 146 -7.03 3.78 7.62
C ALA A 146 -6.05 3.95 8.80
N GLY A 147 -5.76 2.86 9.51
CA GLY A 147 -4.77 2.80 10.59
C GLY A 147 -3.32 2.74 10.10
N THR A 148 -2.48 1.99 10.81
CA THR A 148 -1.03 1.88 10.55
C THR A 148 -0.69 1.40 9.13
N SER A 149 -1.56 0.59 8.52
CA SER A 149 -1.32 0.01 7.20
C SER A 149 -1.21 1.03 6.06
N SER A 150 -1.63 2.29 6.25
CA SER A 150 -1.42 3.37 5.28
C SER A 150 -0.29 4.35 5.65
N LYS A 151 0.37 4.12 6.78
CA LYS A 151 1.33 5.01 7.45
C LYS A 151 2.65 4.26 7.67
N SER A 152 3.15 3.62 6.61
CA SER A 152 4.43 2.92 6.60
C SER A 152 5.49 3.67 5.78
N THR A 153 6.76 3.26 5.90
CA THR A 153 7.85 3.79 5.06
C THR A 153 7.71 3.43 3.57
N LYS A 154 6.67 2.68 3.19
CA LYS A 154 6.42 2.20 1.80
C LYS A 154 7.49 1.25 1.29
N LEU A 155 8.17 0.56 2.20
CA LEU A 155 9.18 -0.46 1.91
C LEU A 155 8.70 -1.85 2.30
N VAL A 156 9.03 -2.81 1.43
CA VAL A 156 8.97 -4.25 1.70
C VAL A 156 10.39 -4.71 1.97
N HIS A 157 10.92 -4.27 3.12
CA HIS A 157 12.33 -4.40 3.49
C HIS A 157 12.66 -5.82 3.97
N GLY A 158 13.76 -6.40 3.46
CA GLY A 158 14.22 -7.73 3.88
C GLY A 158 15.08 -7.76 5.15
N GLY A 159 15.34 -6.63 5.80
CA GLY A 159 15.92 -6.62 7.15
C GLY A 159 17.45 -6.55 7.25
N VAL A 160 18.13 -5.79 6.39
CA VAL A 160 19.61 -5.69 6.35
C VAL A 160 20.23 -5.35 7.72
N ARG A 161 19.58 -4.50 8.53
CA ARG A 161 20.05 -4.19 9.90
C ARG A 161 19.89 -5.36 10.87
N TYR A 162 18.86 -6.18 10.70
CA TYR A 162 18.70 -7.39 11.51
C TYR A 162 19.76 -8.43 11.18
N LEU A 163 20.26 -8.44 9.94
CA LEU A 163 21.36 -9.29 9.53
C LEU A 163 22.65 -8.97 10.30
N GLU A 164 22.94 -7.69 10.50
CA GLU A 164 24.09 -7.25 11.30
C GLU A 164 24.01 -7.83 12.72
N LYS A 165 22.86 -7.67 13.39
CA LYS A 165 22.65 -8.26 14.72
C LYS A 165 22.68 -9.78 14.73
N ALA A 166 22.03 -10.43 13.76
CA ALA A 166 22.01 -11.89 13.65
C ALA A 166 23.42 -12.49 13.56
N VAL A 167 24.33 -11.82 12.86
CA VAL A 167 25.73 -12.26 12.71
C VAL A 167 26.54 -11.95 13.96
N TRP A 168 26.48 -10.71 14.47
CA TRP A 168 27.32 -10.28 15.59
C TRP A 168 26.86 -10.83 16.95
N GLU A 169 25.56 -10.96 17.15
CA GLU A 169 24.94 -11.44 18.40
C GLU A 169 24.57 -12.93 18.33
N LEU A 170 24.83 -13.61 17.19
CA LEU A 170 24.46 -15.01 16.93
C LEU A 170 22.97 -15.31 17.17
N ASP A 171 22.11 -14.32 16.91
CA ASP A 171 20.67 -14.41 17.14
C ASP A 171 19.96 -15.12 15.97
N TYR A 172 19.60 -16.39 16.19
CA TYR A 172 18.87 -17.20 15.23
C TYR A 172 17.49 -16.64 14.88
N ASN A 173 16.79 -16.00 15.83
CA ASN A 173 15.46 -15.46 15.59
C ASN A 173 15.53 -14.26 14.63
N GLN A 174 16.57 -13.43 14.75
CA GLN A 174 16.83 -12.34 13.80
C GLN A 174 17.18 -12.88 12.41
N PHE A 175 17.98 -13.96 12.36
CA PHE A 175 18.31 -14.61 11.10
C PHE A 175 17.09 -15.21 10.38
N ALA A 176 16.22 -15.91 11.12
CA ALA A 176 14.98 -16.47 10.61
C ALA A 176 14.07 -15.36 10.06
N LEU A 177 13.96 -14.23 10.77
CA LEU A 177 13.20 -13.07 10.35
C LEU A 177 13.72 -12.45 9.05
N VAL A 178 15.03 -12.40 8.83
CA VAL A 178 15.63 -11.92 7.57
C VAL A 178 15.27 -12.86 6.41
N LYS A 179 15.42 -14.17 6.59
CA LYS A 179 15.06 -15.16 5.55
C LYS A 179 13.58 -15.11 5.20
N GLU A 180 12.72 -15.01 6.21
CA GLU A 180 11.29 -14.84 6.04
C GLU A 180 10.97 -13.59 5.23
N ALA A 181 11.50 -12.43 5.64
CA ALA A 181 11.23 -11.18 4.96
C ALA A 181 11.70 -11.19 3.50
N LEU A 182 12.84 -11.83 3.20
CA LEU A 182 13.35 -12.01 1.85
C LEU A 182 12.42 -12.88 0.99
N ARG A 183 11.90 -13.99 1.52
CA ARG A 183 10.92 -14.85 0.86
C ARG A 183 9.61 -14.10 0.59
N GLU A 184 9.06 -13.44 1.60
CA GLU A 184 7.81 -12.70 1.46
C GLU A 184 7.91 -11.53 0.48
N ARG A 185 9.07 -10.87 0.42
CA ARG A 185 9.33 -9.81 -0.57
C ARG A 185 9.18 -10.30 -2.02
N LYS A 186 9.63 -11.52 -2.33
CA LYS A 186 9.41 -12.10 -3.67
C LYS A 186 7.93 -12.29 -3.95
N TRP A 187 7.16 -12.83 -3.00
CA TRP A 187 5.72 -13.03 -3.16
C TRP A 187 4.97 -11.71 -3.30
N PHE A 188 5.39 -10.65 -2.60
CA PHE A 188 4.88 -9.30 -2.80
C PHE A 188 5.01 -8.82 -4.26
N LEU A 189 6.18 -9.04 -4.85
CA LEU A 189 6.48 -8.65 -6.22
C LEU A 189 5.75 -9.51 -7.27
N TYR A 190 5.44 -10.76 -6.93
CA TYR A 190 4.71 -11.67 -7.81
C TYR A 190 3.19 -11.46 -7.77
N THR A 191 2.61 -11.33 -6.58
CA THR A 191 1.15 -11.28 -6.39
C THR A 191 0.55 -9.92 -6.75
N ALA A 192 1.32 -8.83 -6.66
CA ALA A 192 0.87 -7.48 -6.95
C ALA A 192 1.91 -6.64 -7.72
N PRO A 193 2.35 -7.06 -8.93
CA PRO A 193 3.46 -6.46 -9.67
C PRO A 193 3.23 -5.01 -10.12
N HIS A 194 1.98 -4.53 -10.07
CA HIS A 194 1.63 -3.13 -10.32
C HIS A 194 1.83 -2.27 -9.08
N LEU A 195 1.57 -2.80 -7.88
CA LEU A 195 1.63 -2.07 -6.60
C LEU A 195 2.96 -2.20 -5.88
N SER A 196 3.79 -3.16 -6.27
CA SER A 196 5.08 -3.43 -5.68
C SER A 196 6.18 -3.38 -6.74
N MET A 197 7.34 -2.87 -6.35
CA MET A 197 8.50 -2.76 -7.21
C MET A 197 9.79 -2.92 -6.42
N TRP A 198 10.84 -3.26 -7.13
CA TRP A 198 12.19 -3.20 -6.60
C TRP A 198 12.72 -1.76 -6.61
N LEU A 199 13.47 -1.42 -5.57
CA LEU A 199 14.07 -0.11 -5.36
C LEU A 199 15.56 -0.29 -5.04
N PRO A 200 16.48 0.23 -5.87
CA PRO A 200 17.87 0.36 -5.48
C PRO A 200 18.00 1.41 -4.37
N ILE A 201 18.74 1.07 -3.31
CA ILE A 201 18.99 1.95 -2.16
C ILE A 201 20.50 2.17 -2.05
N MET A 202 20.88 3.44 -2.14
CA MET A 202 22.26 3.91 -2.01
C MET A 202 22.66 4.06 -0.54
N VAL A 203 23.78 3.46 -0.16
CA VAL A 203 24.48 3.64 1.11
C VAL A 203 25.75 4.46 0.84
N PRO A 204 25.80 5.75 1.18
CA PRO A 204 27.01 6.55 1.00
C PRO A 204 28.18 6.02 1.83
N VAL A 205 29.34 5.87 1.20
CA VAL A 205 30.59 5.45 1.88
C VAL A 205 31.44 6.69 2.07
N GLN A 206 31.57 7.14 3.32
CA GLN A 206 32.33 8.35 3.61
C GLN A 206 33.83 8.07 3.66
N LYS A 207 34.22 7.01 4.37
CA LYS A 207 35.62 6.66 4.59
C LYS A 207 35.95 5.35 3.89
N TRP A 208 37.11 5.28 3.22
CA TRP A 208 37.47 4.14 2.37
C TRP A 208 37.47 2.80 3.13
N TRP A 209 37.80 2.80 4.42
CA TRP A 209 37.82 1.60 5.26
C TRP A 209 36.45 1.08 5.67
N GLN A 210 35.37 1.85 5.47
CA GLN A 210 34.00 1.36 5.65
C GLN A 210 33.58 0.44 4.49
N LEU A 211 34.23 0.59 3.32
CA LEU A 211 33.86 -0.17 2.11
C LEU A 211 33.96 -1.69 2.30
N PRO A 212 35.06 -2.28 2.83
CA PRO A 212 35.13 -3.72 3.03
C PRO A 212 34.00 -4.27 3.91
N TYR A 213 33.69 -3.55 5.00
CA TYR A 213 32.62 -3.95 5.92
C TYR A 213 31.25 -3.93 5.25
N PHE A 214 30.88 -2.80 4.64
CA PHE A 214 29.59 -2.68 3.98
C PHE A 214 29.47 -3.60 2.76
N TRP A 215 30.54 -3.79 1.99
CA TRP A 215 30.57 -4.73 0.86
C TRP A 215 30.32 -6.17 1.32
N ALA A 216 30.98 -6.60 2.40
CA ALA A 216 30.75 -7.91 2.97
C ALA A 216 29.30 -8.07 3.44
N GLY A 217 28.75 -7.06 4.12
CA GLY A 217 27.35 -7.05 4.58
C GLY A 217 26.34 -7.15 3.43
N THR A 218 26.47 -6.32 2.40
CA THR A 218 25.55 -6.37 1.24
C THR A 218 25.70 -7.64 0.43
N LYS A 219 26.91 -8.20 0.31
CA LYS A 219 27.12 -9.49 -0.37
C LYS A 219 26.58 -10.66 0.43
N PHE A 220 26.70 -10.63 1.76
CA PHE A 220 26.07 -11.64 2.60
C PHE A 220 24.54 -11.58 2.51
N TYR A 221 23.98 -10.36 2.45
CA TYR A 221 22.56 -10.16 2.19
C TYR A 221 22.12 -10.72 0.81
N ASP A 222 22.88 -10.42 -0.26
CA ASP A 222 22.64 -11.00 -1.60
C ASP A 222 22.68 -12.54 -1.57
N PHE A 223 23.64 -13.11 -0.83
CA PHE A 223 23.82 -14.54 -0.68
C PHE A 223 22.62 -15.18 0.05
N LEU A 224 22.14 -14.56 1.13
CA LEU A 224 20.95 -15.04 1.84
C LEU A 224 19.67 -14.93 1.02
N ALA A 225 19.57 -13.90 0.18
CA ALA A 225 18.44 -13.75 -0.73
C ALA A 225 18.41 -14.87 -1.77
N ALA A 226 19.56 -15.36 -2.24
CA ALA A 226 19.67 -16.50 -3.17
C ALA A 226 18.68 -16.39 -4.36
N SER A 227 17.75 -17.35 -4.52
CA SER A 227 16.71 -17.33 -5.57
C SER A 227 15.64 -16.26 -5.38
N GLU A 228 15.55 -15.68 -4.18
CA GLU A 228 14.65 -14.60 -3.79
C GLU A 228 15.31 -13.22 -3.95
N GLY A 229 16.56 -13.18 -4.42
CA GLY A 229 17.30 -11.97 -4.73
C GLY A 229 16.81 -11.31 -6.01
N ILE A 230 16.65 -9.99 -5.97
CA ILE A 230 16.22 -9.18 -7.13
C ILE A 230 17.42 -8.95 -8.05
N GLU A 231 18.40 -8.17 -7.59
CA GLU A 231 19.63 -7.85 -8.30
C GLU A 231 20.83 -7.86 -7.34
N SER A 232 22.04 -7.98 -7.87
CA SER A 232 23.26 -8.07 -7.07
C SER A 232 23.70 -6.69 -6.61
N SER A 233 24.09 -6.55 -5.34
CA SER A 233 24.66 -5.29 -4.84
C SER A 233 25.93 -4.88 -5.62
N TYR A 234 26.16 -3.59 -5.77
CA TYR A 234 27.30 -3.07 -6.54
C TYR A 234 27.85 -1.77 -5.96
N PHE A 235 29.06 -1.40 -6.37
CA PHE A 235 29.74 -0.19 -5.93
C PHE A 235 29.69 0.89 -7.01
N LEU A 236 29.37 2.11 -6.58
CA LEU A 236 29.47 3.33 -7.35
C LEU A 236 30.69 4.12 -6.88
N THR A 237 31.56 4.47 -7.83
CA THR A 237 32.61 5.46 -7.59
C THR A 237 31.99 6.81 -7.22
N LYS A 238 32.74 7.67 -6.53
CA LYS A 238 32.30 9.03 -6.18
C LYS A 238 31.61 9.78 -7.33
N SER A 239 32.21 9.76 -8.53
CA SER A 239 31.65 10.43 -9.71
C SER A 239 30.30 9.84 -10.14
N LYS A 240 30.16 8.50 -10.15
CA LYS A 240 28.91 7.83 -10.49
C LYS A 240 27.84 8.03 -9.41
N ALA A 241 28.22 8.03 -8.14
CA ALA A 241 27.31 8.32 -7.03
C ALA A 241 26.74 9.74 -7.13
N LEU A 242 27.60 10.74 -7.38
CA LEU A 242 27.18 12.13 -7.61
C LEU A 242 26.39 12.31 -8.91
N ASN A 243 26.60 11.49 -9.94
CA ASN A 243 25.78 11.52 -11.14
C ASN A 243 24.38 10.94 -10.88
N ALA A 244 24.30 9.83 -10.14
CA ALA A 244 23.03 9.20 -9.77
C ALA A 244 22.25 10.05 -8.75
N PHE A 245 22.93 10.70 -7.81
CA PHE A 245 22.36 11.56 -6.77
C PHE A 245 23.07 12.93 -6.75
N PRO A 246 22.72 13.87 -7.66
CA PRO A 246 23.41 15.15 -7.83
C PRO A 246 23.44 16.06 -6.59
N MET A 247 22.47 15.88 -5.71
CA MET A 247 22.33 16.68 -4.51
C MET A 247 23.17 16.20 -3.33
N LEU A 248 23.81 15.03 -3.46
CA LEU A 248 24.58 14.42 -2.39
C LEU A 248 25.81 15.29 -2.08
N LYS A 249 26.12 15.43 -0.80
CA LYS A 249 27.30 16.14 -0.32
C LYS A 249 28.58 15.50 -0.86
N LYS A 250 29.46 16.32 -1.44
CA LYS A 250 30.72 15.89 -2.08
C LYS A 250 31.85 15.67 -1.07
N ASP A 251 31.81 16.38 0.04
CA ASP A 251 32.88 16.36 1.05
C ASP A 251 32.89 15.01 1.75
N ASN A 252 34.08 14.45 1.96
CA ASN A 252 34.27 13.17 2.62
C ASN A 252 33.46 12.02 2.00
N LEU A 253 33.11 12.09 0.71
CA LEU A 253 32.48 10.99 -0.01
C LEU A 253 33.55 10.20 -0.78
N PHE A 254 33.73 8.93 -0.42
CA PHE A 254 34.62 8.00 -1.13
C PHE A 254 33.90 7.32 -2.31
N GLY A 255 32.64 6.95 -2.12
CA GLY A 255 31.79 6.30 -3.12
C GLY A 255 30.44 5.94 -2.50
N ALA A 256 29.72 5.02 -3.11
CA ALA A 256 28.48 4.49 -2.53
C ALA A 256 28.29 3.02 -2.86
N LEU A 257 27.66 2.29 -1.96
CA LEU A 257 27.15 0.95 -2.24
C LEU A 257 25.68 1.03 -2.58
N VAL A 258 25.24 0.15 -3.47
CA VAL A 258 23.83 0.02 -3.82
C VAL A 258 23.42 -1.41 -3.57
N TYR A 259 22.36 -1.58 -2.78
CA TYR A 259 21.67 -2.85 -2.62
C TYR A 259 20.20 -2.68 -3.06
N TYR A 260 19.49 -3.79 -3.21
CA TYR A 260 18.13 -3.77 -3.70
C TYR A 260 17.14 -4.22 -2.64
N ASP A 261 16.04 -3.47 -2.54
CA ASP A 261 14.91 -3.84 -1.70
C ASP A 261 13.57 -3.69 -2.39
N GLY A 262 12.48 -4.04 -1.70
CA GLY A 262 11.13 -3.83 -2.18
C GLY A 262 10.55 -2.49 -1.74
N ALA A 263 9.76 -1.87 -2.60
CA ALA A 263 8.88 -0.75 -2.30
C ALA A 263 7.45 -1.09 -2.74
N HIS A 264 6.45 -0.44 -2.15
CA HIS A 264 5.06 -0.67 -2.52
C HIS A 264 4.14 0.53 -2.25
N ASN A 265 2.95 0.51 -2.82
CA ASN A 265 1.85 1.37 -2.37
C ASN A 265 1.02 0.64 -1.30
N ASP A 266 1.33 0.90 -0.02
CA ASP A 266 0.75 0.20 1.13
C ASP A 266 -0.79 0.23 1.17
N SER A 267 -1.41 1.39 0.95
CA SER A 267 -2.87 1.51 1.00
C SER A 267 -3.56 0.88 -0.20
N ARG A 268 -3.04 1.07 -1.43
CA ARG A 268 -3.59 0.39 -2.61
C ARG A 268 -3.47 -1.12 -2.47
N MET A 269 -2.33 -1.62 -1.97
CA MET A 269 -2.12 -3.04 -1.67
C MET A 269 -3.19 -3.58 -0.73
N ASN A 270 -3.47 -2.85 0.36
CA ASN A 270 -4.48 -3.27 1.32
C ASN A 270 -5.91 -3.27 0.75
N VAL A 271 -6.26 -2.26 -0.04
CA VAL A 271 -7.57 -2.20 -0.72
C VAL A 271 -7.70 -3.37 -1.71
N SER A 272 -6.66 -3.65 -2.49
CA SER A 272 -6.64 -4.81 -3.40
C SER A 272 -6.74 -6.14 -2.64
N LEU A 273 -6.14 -6.27 -1.46
CA LEU A 273 -6.30 -7.46 -0.60
C LEU A 273 -7.76 -7.64 -0.17
N ALA A 274 -8.41 -6.60 0.36
CA ALA A 274 -9.80 -6.66 0.81
C ALA A 274 -10.76 -6.95 -0.35
N LEU A 275 -10.54 -6.36 -1.52
CA LEU A 275 -11.33 -6.62 -2.72
C LEU A 275 -11.12 -8.03 -3.28
N THR A 276 -9.88 -8.53 -3.24
CA THR A 276 -9.59 -9.91 -3.64
C THR A 276 -10.29 -10.88 -2.67
N ALA A 277 -10.25 -10.64 -1.36
CA ALA A 277 -10.98 -11.44 -0.38
C ALA A 277 -12.49 -11.45 -0.68
N ALA A 278 -13.08 -10.30 -1.04
CA ALA A 278 -14.48 -10.21 -1.42
C ALA A 278 -14.83 -11.07 -2.65
N LEU A 279 -13.97 -11.05 -3.68
CA LEU A 279 -14.13 -11.86 -4.89
C LEU A 279 -13.93 -13.36 -4.64
N TYR A 280 -13.18 -13.73 -3.60
CA TYR A 280 -13.02 -15.10 -3.13
C TYR A 280 -14.16 -15.57 -2.21
N GLY A 281 -15.10 -14.69 -1.88
CA GLY A 281 -16.34 -15.03 -1.17
C GLY A 281 -16.46 -14.43 0.24
N SER A 282 -15.46 -13.70 0.75
CA SER A 282 -15.57 -13.01 2.04
C SER A 282 -16.63 -11.92 2.01
N THR A 283 -17.38 -11.80 3.08
CA THR A 283 -18.19 -10.60 3.34
C THR A 283 -17.29 -9.51 3.91
N VAL A 284 -17.01 -8.44 3.17
CA VAL A 284 -16.12 -7.36 3.61
C VAL A 284 -16.87 -6.04 3.71
N VAL A 285 -16.74 -5.34 4.85
CA VAL A 285 -17.45 -4.06 5.08
C VAL A 285 -16.54 -3.09 5.85
N ASN A 286 -16.25 -1.95 5.23
CA ASN A 286 -15.63 -0.80 5.90
C ASN A 286 -16.69 0.11 6.54
N HIS A 287 -16.26 1.01 7.42
CA HIS A 287 -17.10 1.89 8.23
C HIS A 287 -18.13 1.12 9.09
N MET A 288 -17.72 -0.07 9.56
CA MET A 288 -18.50 -1.00 10.38
C MET A 288 -17.75 -1.31 11.67
N GLU A 289 -18.17 -0.68 12.76
CA GLU A 289 -17.52 -0.79 14.07
C GLU A 289 -18.01 -2.02 14.84
N VAL A 290 -17.10 -2.78 15.45
CA VAL A 290 -17.46 -3.75 16.50
C VAL A 290 -17.64 -3.00 17.81
N VAL A 291 -18.85 -3.00 18.35
CA VAL A 291 -19.20 -2.31 19.61
C VAL A 291 -19.39 -3.25 20.79
N GLY A 292 -19.39 -4.56 20.54
CA GLY A 292 -19.49 -5.57 21.60
C GLY A 292 -19.24 -6.98 21.06
N LEU A 293 -18.72 -7.86 21.91
CA LEU A 293 -18.65 -9.29 21.64
C LEU A 293 -19.83 -10.02 22.28
N THR A 294 -20.26 -11.13 21.69
CA THR A 294 -21.33 -11.98 22.27
C THR A 294 -20.77 -13.32 22.71
N LYS A 295 -21.22 -13.77 23.89
CA LYS A 295 -20.87 -15.07 24.48
C LYS A 295 -22.10 -15.97 24.53
N ASP A 296 -21.88 -17.28 24.45
CA ASP A 296 -22.90 -18.28 24.76
C ASP A 296 -22.99 -18.55 26.27
N GLU A 297 -23.88 -19.47 26.66
CA GLU A 297 -24.10 -19.86 28.05
C GLU A 297 -22.86 -20.49 28.72
N SER A 298 -21.92 -21.02 27.92
CA SER A 298 -20.64 -21.57 28.41
C SER A 298 -19.56 -20.49 28.59
N GLY A 299 -19.87 -19.22 28.29
CA GLY A 299 -18.91 -18.12 28.32
C GLY A 299 -18.00 -18.04 27.10
N ARG A 300 -18.21 -18.88 26.08
CA ARG A 300 -17.43 -18.86 24.83
C ARG A 300 -17.98 -17.84 23.85
N LEU A 301 -17.09 -17.20 23.09
CA LEU A 301 -17.45 -16.25 22.04
C LEU A 301 -18.20 -16.94 20.88
N ASN A 302 -19.28 -16.31 20.41
CA ASN A 302 -20.11 -16.85 19.34
C ASN A 302 -20.60 -15.79 18.32
N GLY A 303 -20.09 -14.56 18.41
CA GLY A 303 -20.51 -13.46 17.56
C GLY A 303 -20.09 -12.08 18.07
N ALA A 304 -20.60 -11.05 17.40
CA ALA A 304 -20.34 -9.66 17.74
C ALA A 304 -21.54 -8.76 17.40
N ARG A 305 -21.65 -7.65 18.12
CA ARG A 305 -22.53 -6.52 17.78
C ARG A 305 -21.72 -5.51 17.00
N LEU A 306 -22.25 -5.15 15.83
CA LEU A 306 -21.63 -4.23 14.88
C LEU A 306 -22.51 -2.99 14.70
N LYS A 307 -21.90 -1.88 14.29
CA LYS A 307 -22.58 -0.61 14.03
C LYS A 307 -22.06 0.04 12.74
N ASP A 308 -22.95 0.29 11.79
CA ASP A 308 -22.61 1.03 10.56
C ASP A 308 -22.48 2.52 10.88
N LEU A 309 -21.31 3.11 10.62
CA LEU A 309 -21.03 4.52 10.92
C LEU A 309 -21.49 5.48 9.80
N ILE A 310 -21.75 4.99 8.58
CA ILE A 310 -22.15 5.82 7.44
C ILE A 310 -23.52 6.48 7.60
N PRO A 311 -24.58 5.81 8.12
CA PRO A 311 -25.86 6.46 8.39
C PRO A 311 -25.75 7.67 9.33
N GLY A 312 -24.89 7.60 10.36
CA GLY A 312 -24.64 8.71 11.30
C GLY A 312 -24.16 9.98 10.61
N LYS A 313 -23.29 9.79 9.62
CA LYS A 313 -22.76 10.82 8.73
C LYS A 313 -23.81 11.48 7.83
N ASN A 314 -24.94 10.80 7.60
CA ASN A 314 -26.12 11.31 6.88
C ASN A 314 -27.21 11.87 7.83
N GLY A 315 -26.90 12.04 9.12
CA GLY A 315 -27.87 12.49 10.12
C GLY A 315 -28.93 11.45 10.52
N LYS A 316 -28.73 10.17 10.15
CA LYS A 316 -29.60 9.06 10.54
C LYS A 316 -29.01 8.33 11.76
N LYS A 317 -29.86 7.71 12.58
CA LYS A 317 -29.37 6.88 13.69
C LYS A 317 -28.73 5.62 13.13
N ALA A 318 -27.51 5.32 13.55
CA ALA A 318 -26.84 4.07 13.25
C ALA A 318 -27.47 2.93 14.06
N GLU A 319 -27.92 1.87 13.39
CA GLU A 319 -28.49 0.68 14.01
C GLU A 319 -27.40 -0.34 14.34
N GLU A 320 -27.55 -1.03 15.46
CA GLU A 320 -26.69 -2.17 15.82
C GLU A 320 -27.21 -3.45 15.16
N ILE A 321 -26.29 -4.23 14.59
CA ILE A 321 -26.56 -5.55 14.03
C ILE A 321 -25.73 -6.59 14.77
N THR A 322 -26.37 -7.69 15.18
CA THR A 322 -25.66 -8.81 15.81
C THR A 322 -25.37 -9.87 14.77
N ILE A 323 -24.12 -10.28 14.61
CA ILE A 323 -23.73 -11.38 13.71
C ILE A 323 -23.21 -12.58 14.49
N ARG A 324 -23.33 -13.78 13.92
CA ARG A 324 -22.81 -15.02 14.52
C ARG A 324 -21.58 -15.51 13.79
N ALA A 325 -20.57 -15.94 14.54
CA ALA A 325 -19.37 -16.56 14.02
C ALA A 325 -18.86 -17.66 14.97
N ARG A 326 -18.27 -18.72 14.41
CA ARG A 326 -17.68 -19.83 15.19
C ARG A 326 -16.36 -19.41 15.85
N GLY A 327 -15.54 -18.66 15.12
CA GLY A 327 -14.32 -18.06 15.60
C GLY A 327 -14.29 -16.54 15.37
N ILE A 328 -13.60 -15.83 16.25
CA ILE A 328 -13.40 -14.37 16.15
C ILE A 328 -11.91 -14.09 16.23
N ILE A 329 -11.39 -13.40 15.21
CA ILE A 329 -9.99 -13.00 15.09
C ILE A 329 -9.87 -11.48 15.23
N ASN A 330 -9.16 -11.04 16.27
CA ASN A 330 -8.76 -9.65 16.48
C ASN A 330 -7.46 -9.34 15.74
N ALA A 331 -7.54 -8.48 14.72
CA ALA A 331 -6.42 -8.03 13.89
C ALA A 331 -6.36 -6.49 13.83
N THR A 332 -6.68 -5.82 14.95
CA THR A 332 -6.89 -4.36 15.00
C THR A 332 -5.62 -3.52 15.21
N GLY A 333 -4.44 -4.11 15.00
CA GLY A 333 -3.15 -3.39 15.03
C GLY A 333 -2.94 -2.66 16.36
N PRO A 334 -2.69 -1.34 16.39
CA PRO A 334 -2.52 -0.60 17.64
C PRO A 334 -3.73 -0.68 18.58
N PHE A 335 -4.92 -0.95 18.05
CA PHE A 335 -6.16 -1.04 18.83
C PHE A 335 -6.43 -2.44 19.42
N THR A 336 -5.47 -3.37 19.28
CA THR A 336 -5.60 -4.77 19.74
C THR A 336 -6.18 -4.89 21.14
N ASP A 337 -5.67 -4.12 22.09
CA ASP A 337 -6.08 -4.22 23.49
C ASP A 337 -7.52 -3.74 23.74
N SER A 338 -8.09 -2.89 22.88
CA SER A 338 -9.49 -2.46 23.02
C SER A 338 -10.46 -3.61 22.80
N ILE A 339 -10.20 -4.48 21.81
CA ILE A 339 -11.00 -5.68 21.56
C ILE A 339 -10.72 -6.76 22.61
N ARG A 340 -9.48 -6.90 23.08
CA ARG A 340 -9.16 -7.84 24.17
C ARG A 340 -9.88 -7.47 25.47
N LYS A 341 -9.92 -6.18 25.82
CA LYS A 341 -10.66 -5.68 26.99
C LYS A 341 -12.18 -5.77 26.83
N MET A 342 -12.68 -5.75 25.59
CA MET A 342 -14.09 -6.01 25.29
C MET A 342 -14.48 -7.48 25.54
N ASP A 343 -13.53 -8.41 25.43
CA ASP A 343 -13.72 -9.81 25.81
C ASP A 343 -13.55 -10.03 27.33
N ASP A 344 -12.46 -9.51 27.90
CA ASP A 344 -12.14 -9.60 29.32
C ASP A 344 -11.51 -8.28 29.81
N GLN A 345 -12.24 -7.56 30.66
CA GLN A 345 -11.83 -6.28 31.19
C GLN A 345 -10.54 -6.35 32.05
N SER A 346 -10.19 -7.54 32.57
CA SER A 346 -8.99 -7.77 33.37
C SER A 346 -7.74 -8.05 32.54
N ALA A 347 -7.86 -8.18 31.21
CA ALA A 347 -6.75 -8.46 30.32
C ALA A 347 -5.66 -7.38 30.39
N SER A 348 -4.42 -7.80 30.67
CA SER A 348 -3.24 -6.93 30.64
C SER A 348 -2.93 -6.46 29.23
N GLU A 349 -2.50 -5.20 29.07
CA GLU A 349 -2.15 -4.65 27.76
C GLU A 349 -0.87 -5.30 27.21
N ILE A 350 -0.93 -5.72 25.95
CA ILE A 350 0.24 -6.30 25.25
C ILE A 350 0.86 -5.33 24.24
N VAL A 351 0.12 -4.30 23.80
CA VAL A 351 0.63 -3.33 22.82
C VAL A 351 1.47 -2.26 23.52
N ALA A 352 2.69 -2.06 23.03
CA ALA A 352 3.56 -0.95 23.35
C ALA A 352 3.60 0.03 22.15
N PRO A 353 2.65 0.98 22.08
CA PRO A 353 2.53 1.89 20.94
C PRO A 353 3.74 2.83 20.79
N SER A 354 4.26 2.94 19.56
CA SER A 354 5.30 3.90 19.20
C SER A 354 4.96 4.67 17.93
N ALA A 355 5.05 6.00 17.96
CA ALA A 355 4.83 6.86 16.81
C ALA A 355 6.06 6.91 15.90
N GLY A 356 5.82 6.78 14.60
CA GLY A 356 6.79 7.07 13.55
C GLY A 356 6.30 8.15 12.63
N VAL A 357 7.07 9.22 12.51
CA VAL A 357 6.78 10.37 11.64
C VAL A 357 7.59 10.28 10.36
N HIS A 358 6.95 10.63 9.25
CA HIS A 358 7.56 10.84 7.95
C HIS A 358 7.15 12.20 7.39
N VAL A 359 8.05 12.78 6.59
CA VAL A 359 7.78 14.00 5.81
C VAL A 359 7.85 13.67 4.33
N VAL A 360 7.10 14.44 3.54
CA VAL A 360 7.15 14.40 2.09
C VAL A 360 7.69 15.73 1.57
N LEU A 361 8.72 15.62 0.74
CA LEU A 361 9.42 16.73 0.12
C LEU A 361 9.19 16.71 -1.41
N PRO A 362 9.48 17.81 -2.12
CA PRO A 362 9.52 17.84 -3.57
C PRO A 362 10.39 16.71 -4.14
N GLY A 363 9.95 16.10 -5.23
CA GLY A 363 10.62 14.94 -5.81
C GLY A 363 12.05 15.21 -6.29
N TYR A 364 12.44 16.47 -6.43
CA TYR A 364 13.82 16.80 -6.74
C TYR A 364 14.78 16.50 -5.60
N TYR A 365 14.35 16.19 -4.36
CA TYR A 365 15.22 15.84 -3.21
C TYR A 365 15.72 14.38 -3.19
N SER A 366 15.24 13.53 -4.11
CA SER A 366 15.78 12.19 -4.35
C SER A 366 15.76 11.84 -5.84
N PRO A 367 16.67 11.02 -6.35
CA PRO A 367 16.56 10.47 -7.70
C PRO A 367 15.25 9.70 -7.88
N THR A 368 14.63 9.78 -9.06
CA THR A 368 13.29 9.20 -9.31
C THR A 368 13.21 7.69 -9.16
N LYS A 369 14.34 6.98 -9.29
CA LYS A 369 14.40 5.51 -9.29
C LYS A 369 15.39 4.94 -8.29
N MET A 370 15.91 5.74 -7.36
CA MET A 370 16.90 5.29 -6.38
C MET A 370 16.69 5.99 -5.05
N GLY A 371 16.58 5.20 -3.98
CA GLY A 371 16.55 5.70 -2.62
C GLY A 371 17.95 5.90 -2.04
N LEU A 372 18.02 6.55 -0.88
CA LEU A 372 19.23 6.66 -0.07
C LEU A 372 18.88 6.25 1.37
N ILE A 373 19.85 5.61 2.04
CA ILE A 373 19.76 5.27 3.45
C ILE A 373 20.90 5.94 4.21
N ASP A 374 20.56 6.58 5.32
CA ASP A 374 21.48 6.95 6.37
C ASP A 374 21.46 5.86 7.45
N PRO A 375 22.52 5.04 7.56
CA PRO A 375 22.57 3.96 8.54
C PRO A 375 22.89 4.43 9.97
N ALA A 376 23.30 5.69 10.18
CA ALA A 376 23.80 6.19 11.46
C ALA A 376 23.52 7.69 11.63
N THR A 377 22.25 8.02 11.88
CA THR A 377 21.80 9.38 12.28
C THR A 377 22.43 9.82 13.61
N SER A 378 22.22 11.09 13.99
CA SER A 378 22.76 11.68 15.23
C SER A 378 22.48 10.91 16.53
N ASP A 379 21.46 10.05 16.56
CA ASP A 379 21.10 9.20 17.70
C ASP A 379 21.16 7.68 17.42
N GLY A 380 21.80 7.27 16.32
CA GLY A 380 21.99 5.85 15.97
C GLY A 380 20.76 5.18 15.33
N ARG A 381 19.73 5.96 14.97
CA ARG A 381 18.62 5.51 14.12
C ARG A 381 19.00 5.53 12.64
N VAL A 382 18.08 5.00 11.83
CA VAL A 382 18.20 4.95 10.37
C VAL A 382 17.15 5.86 9.76
N ILE A 383 17.56 6.69 8.79
CA ILE A 383 16.64 7.45 7.95
C ILE A 383 16.74 6.96 6.51
N PHE A 384 15.59 6.86 5.86
CA PHE A 384 15.46 6.62 4.43
C PHE A 384 15.02 7.89 3.72
N PHE A 385 15.49 8.03 2.48
CA PHE A 385 15.09 9.05 1.51
C PHE A 385 14.65 8.28 0.27
N LEU A 386 13.35 8.23 0.01
CA LEU A 386 12.80 7.32 -0.98
C LEU A 386 12.00 8.10 -2.01
N PRO A 387 12.24 7.87 -3.32
CA PRO A 387 11.32 8.35 -4.33
C PRO A 387 9.98 7.63 -4.16
N TRP A 388 8.90 8.40 -4.15
CA TRP A 388 7.55 7.85 -4.02
C TRP A 388 6.53 8.76 -4.72
N GLN A 389 5.87 8.22 -5.75
CA GLN A 389 4.82 8.88 -6.54
C GLN A 389 5.15 10.33 -6.96
N GLY A 390 6.36 10.55 -7.48
CA GLY A 390 6.83 11.86 -7.95
C GLY A 390 7.37 12.79 -6.85
N ASN A 391 7.37 12.34 -5.60
CA ASN A 391 7.88 13.05 -4.43
C ASN A 391 9.01 12.28 -3.73
N THR A 392 9.57 12.87 -2.67
CA THR A 392 10.55 12.22 -1.79
C THR A 392 9.96 12.02 -0.40
N ILE A 393 9.85 10.77 0.05
CA ILE A 393 9.57 10.45 1.46
C ILE A 393 10.88 10.48 2.23
N ALA A 394 10.88 11.13 3.40
CA ALA A 394 11.96 11.00 4.36
C ALA A 394 11.47 10.66 5.77
N GLY A 395 12.16 9.75 6.44
CA GLY A 395 11.78 9.25 7.76
C GLY A 395 12.57 8.01 8.19
N THR A 396 12.38 7.49 9.40
CA THR A 396 11.29 7.78 10.34
C THR A 396 11.81 8.04 11.75
N THR A 397 11.01 8.73 12.56
CA THR A 397 11.18 8.75 14.02
C THR A 397 10.62 7.49 14.68
N ASP A 398 10.90 7.33 15.97
CA ASP A 398 10.39 6.26 16.83
C ASP A 398 10.29 6.78 18.26
N VAL A 399 9.08 7.11 18.70
CA VAL A 399 8.81 7.74 20.01
C VAL A 399 7.59 7.09 20.65
N PRO A 400 7.67 6.61 21.91
CA PRO A 400 6.51 6.10 22.64
C PRO A 400 5.34 7.10 22.60
N THR A 401 4.12 6.59 22.39
CA THR A 401 2.95 7.45 22.19
C THR A 401 1.68 6.85 22.79
N THR A 402 0.59 7.61 22.81
CA THR A 402 -0.75 7.09 23.12
C THR A 402 -1.49 6.70 21.84
N ILE A 403 -2.37 5.71 21.94
CA ILE A 403 -3.17 5.27 20.80
C ILE A 403 -4.22 6.33 20.49
N THR A 404 -4.19 6.84 19.26
CA THR A 404 -5.17 7.78 18.71
C THR A 404 -5.55 7.36 17.30
N ALA A 405 -6.76 7.71 16.85
CA ALA A 405 -7.24 7.36 15.51
C ALA A 405 -6.44 8.07 14.40
N GLN A 406 -6.14 9.35 14.60
CA GLN A 406 -5.36 10.18 13.67
C GLN A 406 -4.19 10.83 14.43
N PRO A 407 -3.08 10.12 14.65
CA PRO A 407 -1.91 10.71 15.27
C PRO A 407 -1.39 11.87 14.42
N ILE A 408 -1.07 12.99 15.08
CA ILE A 408 -0.56 14.20 14.43
C ILE A 408 0.97 14.21 14.56
N PRO A 409 1.73 14.41 13.46
CA PRO A 409 3.19 14.52 13.54
C PRO A 409 3.60 15.78 14.32
N SER A 410 4.56 15.64 15.24
CA SER A 410 5.04 16.78 16.01
C SER A 410 6.01 17.64 15.19
N GLU A 411 5.99 18.96 15.39
CA GLU A 411 6.99 19.86 14.78
C GLU A 411 8.42 19.52 15.22
N ARG A 412 8.59 18.96 16.42
CA ARG A 412 9.90 18.47 16.89
C ARG A 412 10.41 17.35 16.00
N ASP A 413 9.58 16.36 15.69
CA ASP A 413 9.95 15.23 14.83
C ASP A 413 10.21 15.67 13.39
N ILE A 414 9.35 16.55 12.86
CA ILE A 414 9.52 17.13 11.52
C ILE A 414 10.88 17.84 11.44
N ASN A 415 11.19 18.74 12.37
CA ASN A 415 12.44 19.48 12.36
C ASN A 415 13.67 18.57 12.59
N TRP A 416 13.54 17.52 13.40
CA TRP A 416 14.60 16.53 13.55
C TRP A 416 14.90 15.84 12.21
N ILE A 417 13.88 15.35 11.50
CA ILE A 417 14.04 14.74 10.18
C ILE A 417 14.73 15.71 9.21
N LEU A 418 14.27 16.97 9.14
CA LEU A 418 14.88 17.98 8.26
C LEU A 418 16.35 18.26 8.61
N ASN A 419 16.72 18.22 9.89
CA ASN A 419 18.10 18.41 10.34
C ASN A 419 19.01 17.25 9.90
N GLU A 420 18.58 16.00 10.07
CA GLU A 420 19.34 14.83 9.62
C GLU A 420 19.53 14.86 8.09
N ILE A 421 18.46 15.24 7.36
CA ILE A 421 18.50 15.33 5.89
C ILE A 421 19.55 16.32 5.39
N ARG A 422 19.68 17.49 6.05
CA ARG A 422 20.66 18.52 5.67
C ARG A 422 22.10 18.01 5.70
N GLY A 423 22.43 17.04 6.55
CA GLY A 423 23.78 16.49 6.67
C GLY A 423 24.26 15.80 5.38
N TYR A 424 23.33 15.27 4.59
CA TYR A 424 23.60 14.49 3.38
C TYR A 424 23.55 15.30 2.09
N LEU A 425 22.93 16.48 2.13
CA LEU A 425 22.78 17.32 0.95
C LEU A 425 23.97 18.27 0.81
N ALA A 426 24.29 18.62 -0.43
CA ALA A 426 25.31 19.60 -0.73
C ALA A 426 24.97 20.96 -0.06
N PRO A 427 25.96 21.73 0.43
CA PRO A 427 25.70 22.96 1.19
C PRO A 427 24.81 24.01 0.49
N GLY A 428 24.77 24.04 -0.85
CA GLY A 428 23.89 24.93 -1.62
C GLY A 428 22.41 24.50 -1.66
N ILE A 429 22.11 23.28 -1.20
CA ILE A 429 20.78 22.70 -1.17
C ILE A 429 20.24 22.78 0.24
N ASN A 430 19.52 23.87 0.50
CA ASN A 430 18.87 24.11 1.77
C ASN A 430 17.49 23.45 1.80
N VAL A 431 17.26 22.56 2.77
CA VAL A 431 15.95 21.97 3.08
C VAL A 431 15.29 22.78 4.18
N ARG A 432 14.11 23.31 3.90
CA ARG A 432 13.34 24.20 4.78
C ARG A 432 12.05 23.53 5.22
N ARG A 433 11.46 24.04 6.31
CA ARG A 433 10.14 23.59 6.77
C ARG A 433 9.04 23.81 5.72
N GLY A 434 9.16 24.86 4.91
CA GLY A 434 8.26 25.15 3.79
C GLY A 434 8.40 24.20 2.59
N ASP A 435 9.47 23.40 2.53
CA ASP A 435 9.60 22.34 1.52
C ASP A 435 8.81 21.07 1.92
N VAL A 436 8.24 21.00 3.13
CA VAL A 436 7.42 19.87 3.56
C VAL A 436 6.00 20.02 3.00
N LEU A 437 5.67 19.17 2.02
CA LEU A 437 4.38 19.17 1.32
C LEU A 437 3.30 18.42 2.11
N ALA A 438 3.70 17.38 2.83
CA ALA A 438 2.86 16.63 3.76
C ALA A 438 3.74 16.05 4.87
N ALA A 439 3.16 15.80 6.03
CA ALA A 439 3.78 15.07 7.12
C ALA A 439 2.75 14.20 7.79
N TRP A 440 3.08 12.96 8.15
CA TRP A 440 2.12 12.07 8.78
C TRP A 440 2.81 11.23 9.86
N ALA A 441 2.01 10.80 10.83
CA ALA A 441 2.44 9.87 11.86
C ALA A 441 1.69 8.53 11.74
N GLY A 442 2.40 7.43 11.99
CA GLY A 442 1.82 6.09 12.15
C GLY A 442 2.14 5.53 13.53
N ILE A 443 1.22 4.75 14.11
CA ILE A 443 1.47 4.06 15.39
C ILE A 443 1.87 2.63 15.10
N ARG A 444 3.09 2.24 15.49
CA ARG A 444 3.59 0.87 15.41
C ARG A 444 2.96 0.04 16.52
N PRO A 445 2.32 -1.09 16.21
CA PRO A 445 1.77 -1.98 17.22
C PRO A 445 2.88 -2.92 17.74
N LEU A 446 3.91 -2.38 18.40
CA LEU A 446 4.91 -3.24 19.03
C LEU A 446 4.23 -4.04 20.14
N VAL A 447 4.62 -5.30 20.34
CA VAL A 447 3.92 -6.19 21.27
C VAL A 447 4.89 -6.79 22.28
N ARG A 448 4.42 -6.96 23.51
CA ARG A 448 5.07 -7.71 24.59
C ARG A 448 4.45 -9.09 24.66
N ASP A 449 5.28 -10.11 24.84
CA ASP A 449 4.79 -11.47 25.07
C ASP A 449 4.37 -11.62 26.54
N PRO A 450 3.08 -11.88 26.84
CA PRO A 450 2.61 -12.06 28.22
C PRO A 450 3.15 -13.34 28.86
N THR A 451 3.65 -14.30 28.07
CA THR A 451 4.16 -15.60 28.54
C THR A 451 5.67 -15.63 28.72
N ALA A 452 6.38 -14.61 28.23
CA ALA A 452 7.83 -14.55 28.33
C ALA A 452 8.30 -14.29 29.77
N LYS A 453 9.36 -14.98 30.19
CA LYS A 453 10.00 -14.80 31.51
C LYS A 453 10.51 -13.36 31.72
N ASN A 454 10.78 -12.62 30.65
CA ASN A 454 11.12 -11.21 30.67
C ASN A 454 10.07 -10.41 29.88
N THR A 455 9.03 -9.96 30.60
CA THR A 455 7.87 -9.24 30.06
C THR A 455 8.21 -7.84 29.51
N GLU A 456 9.44 -7.36 29.70
CA GLU A 456 9.90 -6.08 29.14
C GLU A 456 10.38 -6.20 27.68
N SER A 457 10.79 -7.40 27.24
CA SER A 457 11.28 -7.61 25.88
C SER A 457 10.17 -7.60 24.82
N LEU A 458 10.30 -6.73 23.84
CA LEU A 458 9.35 -6.64 22.72
C LEU A 458 9.55 -7.79 21.73
N VAL A 459 8.46 -8.44 21.33
CA VAL A 459 8.45 -9.42 20.24
C VAL A 459 8.73 -8.68 18.93
N ARG A 460 9.71 -9.17 18.18
CA ARG A 460 10.15 -8.57 16.91
C ARG A 460 9.36 -9.08 15.69
N SER A 461 8.73 -10.25 15.84
CA SER A 461 7.78 -10.85 14.91
C SER A 461 6.33 -10.46 15.27
N HIS A 462 5.35 -11.22 14.78
CA HIS A 462 3.98 -11.21 15.29
C HIS A 462 3.81 -12.17 16.47
N LEU A 463 2.70 -11.98 17.19
CA LEU A 463 2.23 -12.79 18.30
C LEU A 463 0.80 -13.26 17.99
N ILE A 464 0.55 -14.55 18.19
CA ILE A 464 -0.80 -15.15 18.12
C ILE A 464 -1.13 -15.70 19.50
N THR A 465 -2.25 -15.25 20.08
CA THR A 465 -2.75 -15.74 21.37
C THR A 465 -4.24 -16.04 21.27
N VAL A 466 -4.73 -16.90 22.17
CA VAL A 466 -6.16 -17.23 22.29
C VAL A 466 -6.59 -17.04 23.73
N SER A 467 -7.65 -16.27 23.97
CA SER A 467 -8.24 -16.11 25.32
C SER A 467 -9.05 -17.34 25.75
N GLU A 468 -9.39 -17.43 27.03
CA GLU A 468 -10.22 -18.53 27.57
C GLU A 468 -11.61 -18.59 26.94
N SER A 469 -12.18 -17.45 26.58
CA SER A 469 -13.48 -17.37 25.87
C SER A 469 -13.36 -17.71 24.37
N GLY A 470 -12.13 -17.85 23.86
CA GLY A 470 -11.83 -18.21 22.47
C GLY A 470 -11.55 -17.03 21.54
N LEU A 471 -11.21 -15.83 22.02
CA LEU A 471 -10.77 -14.73 21.15
C LEU A 471 -9.36 -14.99 20.64
N LEU A 472 -9.18 -15.21 19.34
CA LEU A 472 -7.85 -15.29 18.73
C LEU A 472 -7.36 -13.87 18.42
N THR A 473 -6.17 -13.51 18.89
CA THR A 473 -5.55 -12.21 18.62
C THR A 473 -4.29 -12.40 17.79
N CYS A 474 -4.19 -11.71 16.65
CA CYS A 474 -2.97 -11.60 15.85
C CYS A 474 -2.46 -10.15 15.93
N ALA A 475 -1.34 -9.96 16.61
CA ALA A 475 -0.79 -8.63 16.91
C ALA A 475 0.71 -8.54 16.59
N GLY A 476 1.24 -7.32 16.45
CA GLY A 476 2.63 -7.11 16.06
C GLY A 476 2.88 -7.25 14.56
N GLY A 477 4.06 -7.77 14.21
CA GLY A 477 4.45 -8.03 12.83
C GLY A 477 4.74 -6.78 12.00
N LYS A 478 4.81 -6.98 10.68
CA LYS A 478 5.22 -5.96 9.70
C LYS A 478 4.44 -6.12 8.40
N TRP A 479 4.40 -5.05 7.60
CA TRP A 479 3.88 -5.12 6.24
C TRP A 479 4.53 -6.23 5.41
N THR A 480 5.87 -6.38 5.47
CA THR A 480 6.58 -7.42 4.70
C THR A 480 6.09 -8.84 5.02
N THR A 481 5.63 -9.12 6.24
CA THR A 481 5.29 -10.48 6.69
C THR A 481 3.78 -10.71 6.81
N TYR A 482 2.93 -9.78 6.34
CA TYR A 482 1.48 -9.85 6.53
C TYR A 482 0.85 -11.17 6.05
N ARG A 483 1.35 -11.75 4.94
CA ARG A 483 0.84 -13.00 4.36
C ARG A 483 1.13 -14.19 5.26
N GLN A 484 2.34 -14.27 5.81
CA GLN A 484 2.68 -15.31 6.78
C GLN A 484 1.91 -15.12 8.10
N MET A 485 1.76 -13.89 8.57
CA MET A 485 0.90 -13.59 9.73
C MET A 485 -0.53 -14.09 9.52
N ALA A 486 -1.05 -13.94 8.30
CA ALA A 486 -2.37 -14.43 7.93
C ALA A 486 -2.43 -15.96 7.93
N GLU A 487 -1.46 -16.61 7.29
CA GLU A 487 -1.33 -18.07 7.25
C GLU A 487 -1.31 -18.67 8.66
N ASP A 488 -0.45 -18.15 9.54
CA ASP A 488 -0.31 -18.63 10.92
C ASP A 488 -1.61 -18.41 11.73
N ALA A 489 -2.28 -17.26 11.55
CA ALA A 489 -3.51 -16.95 12.27
C ALA A 489 -4.69 -17.83 11.83
N VAL A 490 -4.80 -18.14 10.53
CA VAL A 490 -5.84 -19.04 10.01
C VAL A 490 -5.54 -20.48 10.38
N ASP A 491 -4.28 -20.92 10.35
CA ASP A 491 -3.87 -22.24 10.82
C ASP A 491 -4.26 -22.46 12.29
N GLU A 492 -3.99 -21.47 13.13
CA GLU A 492 -4.36 -21.53 14.54
C GLU A 492 -5.88 -21.48 14.75
N ALA A 493 -6.59 -20.66 13.98
CA ALA A 493 -8.05 -20.60 14.01
C ALA A 493 -8.69 -21.94 13.61
N ILE A 494 -8.16 -22.62 12.59
CA ILE A 494 -8.65 -23.94 12.15
C ILE A 494 -8.54 -24.95 13.30
N LYS A 495 -7.40 -24.99 13.99
CA LYS A 495 -7.19 -25.87 15.16
C LYS A 495 -8.13 -25.52 16.30
N GLN A 496 -8.16 -24.24 16.70
CA GLN A 496 -8.86 -23.80 17.90
C GLN A 496 -10.38 -23.90 17.80
N TYR A 497 -10.94 -23.66 16.60
CA TYR A 497 -12.39 -23.69 16.37
C TYR A 497 -12.85 -24.97 15.66
N ASN A 498 -11.95 -25.94 15.47
CA ASN A 498 -12.21 -27.19 14.76
C ASN A 498 -12.88 -26.96 13.39
N LEU A 499 -12.39 -25.97 12.65
CA LEU A 499 -12.92 -25.63 11.33
C LEU A 499 -12.49 -26.70 10.32
N GLN A 500 -13.29 -26.86 9.26
CA GLN A 500 -13.05 -27.84 8.22
C GLN A 500 -12.85 -27.09 6.90
N PRO A 501 -11.61 -26.72 6.54
CA PRO A 501 -11.30 -26.19 5.22
C PRO A 501 -11.79 -27.11 4.13
N ARG A 502 -12.20 -26.54 3.00
CA ARG A 502 -12.74 -27.31 1.86
C ARG A 502 -12.27 -26.69 0.56
N PRO A 503 -12.18 -27.48 -0.51
CA PRO A 503 -11.84 -26.93 -1.81
C PRO A 503 -12.78 -25.78 -2.22
N ASN A 504 -12.22 -24.60 -2.50
CA ASN A 504 -13.03 -23.45 -2.90
C ASN A 504 -13.27 -23.49 -4.42
N ARG A 505 -14.40 -24.07 -4.82
CA ARG A 505 -14.81 -24.20 -6.23
C ARG A 505 -15.59 -22.99 -6.77
N ARG A 506 -15.85 -21.99 -5.93
CA ARG A 506 -16.71 -20.83 -6.27
C ARG A 506 -15.94 -19.55 -6.53
N VAL A 507 -14.62 -19.63 -6.68
CA VAL A 507 -13.78 -18.47 -6.97
C VAL A 507 -14.09 -17.99 -8.38
N LEU A 508 -14.46 -16.72 -8.48
CA LEU A 508 -14.66 -16.05 -9.76
C LEU A 508 -13.32 -15.91 -10.46
N ASP A 509 -13.32 -16.00 -11.79
CA ASP A 509 -12.14 -15.62 -12.56
C ASP A 509 -11.90 -14.11 -12.40
N ILE A 510 -11.03 -13.76 -11.46
CA ILE A 510 -10.66 -12.37 -11.18
C ILE A 510 -9.87 -11.75 -12.34
N SER A 511 -9.28 -12.57 -13.22
CA SER A 511 -8.57 -12.13 -14.42
C SER A 511 -9.52 -11.48 -15.44
N GLY A 512 -10.80 -11.89 -15.44
CA GLY A 512 -11.87 -11.32 -16.25
C GLY A 512 -11.90 -11.79 -17.71
N MET A 513 -11.10 -12.80 -18.08
CA MET A 513 -11.00 -13.27 -19.47
C MET A 513 -11.07 -14.79 -19.63
N GLY A 514 -10.95 -15.57 -18.54
CA GLY A 514 -10.97 -17.03 -18.53
C GLY A 514 -9.72 -17.65 -19.14
N LEU A 515 -8.65 -16.86 -19.33
CA LEU A 515 -7.47 -17.24 -20.10
C LEU A 515 -6.24 -17.52 -19.23
N PHE A 516 -6.29 -17.22 -17.94
CA PHE A 516 -5.15 -17.34 -17.05
C PHE A 516 -5.54 -18.03 -15.74
N ASP A 517 -4.78 -19.06 -15.38
CA ASP A 517 -4.85 -19.73 -14.09
C ASP A 517 -3.60 -19.35 -13.29
N ASP A 518 -3.81 -18.85 -12.06
CA ASP A 518 -2.73 -18.50 -11.15
C ASP A 518 -1.92 -19.73 -10.68
N GLY A 519 -2.42 -20.94 -10.94
CA GLY A 519 -1.82 -22.22 -10.54
C GLY A 519 -2.10 -22.59 -9.08
N ALA A 520 -2.83 -21.72 -8.36
CA ALA A 520 -3.20 -21.92 -6.97
C ALA A 520 -4.22 -23.06 -6.84
N VAL A 521 -3.79 -24.22 -6.33
CA VAL A 521 -4.66 -25.38 -6.09
C VAL A 521 -5.47 -25.15 -4.80
N LEU A 522 -6.65 -24.55 -4.93
CA LEU A 522 -7.53 -24.20 -3.80
C LEU A 522 -8.22 -25.43 -3.18
N ASP A 523 -7.45 -26.34 -2.58
CA ASP A 523 -7.90 -27.60 -1.98
C ASP A 523 -8.25 -27.50 -0.49
N GLY A 524 -8.09 -26.32 0.12
CA GLY A 524 -8.25 -26.07 1.55
C GLY A 524 -6.93 -25.77 2.27
N SER A 525 -5.79 -25.95 1.60
CA SER A 525 -4.47 -25.50 2.08
C SER A 525 -4.20 -24.01 1.76
N CYS A 526 -3.22 -23.41 2.45
CA CYS A 526 -2.77 -22.05 2.17
C CYS A 526 -2.10 -21.96 0.79
N GLN A 527 -2.70 -21.20 -0.13
CA GLN A 527 -2.14 -20.94 -1.46
C GLN A 527 -1.95 -19.44 -1.76
N THR A 528 -2.03 -18.59 -0.74
CA THR A 528 -1.99 -17.13 -0.88
C THR A 528 -0.72 -16.58 -1.53
N HIS A 529 0.39 -17.32 -1.48
CA HIS A 529 1.64 -16.95 -2.15
C HIS A 529 1.54 -17.03 -3.69
N GLN A 530 0.55 -17.75 -4.22
CA GLN A 530 0.30 -17.90 -5.67
C GLN A 530 -0.87 -17.04 -6.16
N ILE A 531 -1.75 -16.60 -5.26
CA ILE A 531 -2.93 -15.80 -5.60
C ILE A 531 -2.51 -14.38 -5.99
N ARG A 532 -2.77 -14.00 -7.24
CA ARG A 532 -2.57 -12.62 -7.70
C ARG A 532 -3.73 -11.74 -7.26
N LEU A 533 -3.41 -10.52 -6.83
CA LEU A 533 -4.43 -9.57 -6.39
C LEU A 533 -5.13 -8.90 -7.58
N VAL A 534 -6.33 -8.37 -7.35
CA VAL A 534 -7.03 -7.53 -8.33
C VAL A 534 -6.10 -6.46 -8.91
N GLY A 535 -6.10 -6.31 -10.24
CA GLY A 535 -5.18 -5.44 -10.97
C GLY A 535 -3.96 -6.15 -11.59
N ALA A 536 -3.56 -7.31 -11.07
CA ALA A 536 -2.27 -7.91 -11.41
C ALA A 536 -2.23 -8.67 -12.75
N HIS A 537 -3.34 -9.24 -13.21
CA HIS A 537 -3.35 -10.23 -14.28
C HIS A 537 -3.13 -9.64 -15.68
N GLY A 538 -3.63 -8.43 -15.94
CA GLY A 538 -3.39 -7.71 -17.20
C GLY A 538 -2.32 -6.61 -17.12
N TYR A 539 -1.60 -6.51 -16.00
CA TYR A 539 -0.55 -5.51 -15.84
C TYR A 539 0.69 -5.84 -16.68
N SER A 540 1.26 -4.80 -17.29
CA SER A 540 2.61 -4.81 -17.82
C SER A 540 3.20 -3.40 -17.74
N LYS A 541 4.53 -3.29 -17.81
CA LYS A 541 5.23 -1.99 -17.85
C LYS A 541 4.85 -1.12 -19.05
N THR A 542 4.19 -1.69 -20.06
CA THR A 542 3.74 -0.98 -21.27
C THR A 542 2.23 -0.74 -21.30
N LEU A 543 1.49 -1.15 -20.26
CA LEU A 543 0.03 -0.94 -20.17
C LEU A 543 -0.36 0.53 -20.37
N PHE A 544 0.41 1.46 -19.80
CA PHE A 544 0.16 2.90 -19.93
C PHE A 544 0.08 3.36 -21.40
N ILE A 545 0.89 2.80 -22.30
CA ILE A 545 0.89 3.14 -23.74
C ILE A 545 -0.49 2.83 -24.32
N ARG A 546 -1.09 1.71 -23.94
CA ARG A 546 -2.40 1.29 -24.42
C ARG A 546 -3.50 2.19 -23.87
N LEU A 547 -3.45 2.55 -22.60
CA LEU A 547 -4.40 3.49 -22.03
C LEU A 547 -4.39 4.84 -22.78
N ILE A 548 -3.20 5.34 -23.14
CA ILE A 548 -3.06 6.55 -23.98
C ILE A 548 -3.68 6.33 -25.37
N GLN A 549 -3.33 5.23 -26.04
CA GLN A 549 -3.80 4.95 -27.41
C GLN A 549 -5.32 4.77 -27.50
N HIS A 550 -5.95 4.21 -26.49
CA HIS A 550 -7.39 3.92 -26.50
C HIS A 550 -8.27 5.03 -25.90
N PHE A 551 -7.78 5.78 -24.90
CA PHE A 551 -8.57 6.80 -24.21
C PHE A 551 -8.05 8.23 -24.38
N GLY A 552 -6.86 8.42 -24.97
CA GLY A 552 -6.26 9.74 -25.15
C GLY A 552 -5.91 10.44 -23.83
N ILE A 553 -5.62 9.70 -22.76
CA ILE A 553 -5.24 10.26 -21.45
C ILE A 553 -3.77 10.71 -21.44
N ALA A 554 -3.41 11.62 -20.52
CA ALA A 554 -2.04 12.15 -20.42
C ALA A 554 -1.04 11.05 -19.99
N THR A 555 0.22 11.18 -20.40
CA THR A 555 1.24 10.13 -20.19
C THR A 555 1.49 9.79 -18.72
N ASP A 556 1.65 10.81 -17.88
CA ASP A 556 1.86 10.66 -16.43
C ASP A 556 0.62 10.08 -15.74
N VAL A 557 -0.58 10.48 -16.18
CA VAL A 557 -1.86 9.89 -15.73
C VAL A 557 -1.92 8.42 -16.11
N ALA A 558 -1.60 8.06 -17.35
CA ALA A 558 -1.61 6.67 -17.80
C ALA A 558 -0.62 5.78 -17.03
N GLN A 559 0.57 6.30 -16.75
CA GLN A 559 1.57 5.61 -15.93
C GLN A 559 1.05 5.40 -14.51
N HIS A 560 0.53 6.46 -13.88
CA HIS A 560 -0.09 6.38 -12.55
C HIS A 560 -1.23 5.36 -12.50
N LEU A 561 -2.14 5.36 -13.47
CA LEU A 561 -3.26 4.42 -13.50
C LEU A 561 -2.76 2.97 -13.64
N ALA A 562 -1.81 2.72 -14.54
CA ALA A 562 -1.23 1.39 -14.72
C ALA A 562 -0.55 0.89 -13.44
N GLU A 563 0.18 1.74 -12.72
CA GLU A 563 0.88 1.41 -11.48
C GLU A 563 -0.05 1.34 -10.25
N SER A 564 -1.21 2.02 -10.27
CA SER A 564 -2.13 2.06 -9.10
C SER A 564 -3.30 1.09 -9.18
N TYR A 565 -3.72 0.74 -10.40
CA TYR A 565 -4.91 -0.08 -10.67
C TYR A 565 -4.60 -1.30 -11.54
N GLY A 566 -3.42 -1.37 -12.17
CA GLY A 566 -3.07 -2.46 -13.05
C GLY A 566 -4.10 -2.61 -14.16
N ASP A 567 -4.61 -3.82 -14.37
CA ASP A 567 -5.66 -4.08 -15.35
C ASP A 567 -7.01 -3.38 -15.05
N ARG A 568 -7.26 -2.91 -13.83
CA ARG A 568 -8.44 -2.10 -13.53
C ARG A 568 -8.34 -0.67 -14.05
N ALA A 569 -7.17 -0.26 -14.52
CA ALA A 569 -6.99 1.04 -15.18
C ALA A 569 -7.89 1.19 -16.42
N TRP A 570 -8.31 0.09 -17.06
CA TRP A 570 -9.27 0.12 -18.15
C TRP A 570 -10.63 0.67 -17.70
N ASP A 571 -11.15 0.20 -16.57
CA ASP A 571 -12.41 0.67 -15.99
C ASP A 571 -12.29 2.12 -15.52
N VAL A 572 -11.18 2.46 -14.84
CA VAL A 572 -10.92 3.84 -14.38
C VAL A 572 -10.89 4.83 -15.55
N ALA A 573 -10.16 4.49 -16.62
CA ALA A 573 -10.08 5.31 -17.81
C ALA A 573 -11.44 5.42 -18.53
N ALA A 574 -12.23 4.34 -18.57
CA ALA A 574 -13.58 4.35 -19.13
C ALA A 574 -14.56 5.24 -18.32
N MET A 575 -14.43 5.28 -16.99
CA MET A 575 -15.24 6.11 -16.10
C MET A 575 -14.83 7.59 -16.06
N SER A 576 -13.73 7.94 -16.70
CA SER A 576 -13.21 9.32 -16.73
C SER A 576 -14.02 10.19 -17.70
N ALA A 577 -14.28 11.46 -17.34
CA ALA A 577 -15.03 12.37 -18.19
C ALA A 577 -14.18 12.88 -19.37
N PRO A 578 -14.80 13.19 -20.53
CA PRO A 578 -14.10 13.86 -21.63
C PRO A 578 -13.64 15.26 -21.22
N THR A 579 -12.51 15.71 -21.75
CA THR A 579 -12.01 17.08 -21.54
C THR A 579 -12.46 18.00 -22.69
N LYS A 580 -12.20 19.30 -22.53
CA LYS A 580 -12.40 20.32 -23.58
C LYS A 580 -11.10 20.69 -24.32
N THR A 581 -10.01 19.94 -24.13
CA THR A 581 -8.72 20.22 -24.75
C THR A 581 -8.42 19.22 -25.87
N ARG A 582 -7.49 19.55 -26.78
CA ARG A 582 -7.04 18.63 -27.83
C ARG A 582 -6.42 17.36 -27.25
N PHE A 583 -5.67 17.52 -26.16
CA PHE A 583 -5.06 16.44 -25.39
C PHE A 583 -4.86 16.93 -23.94
N PRO A 584 -5.06 16.08 -22.92
CA PRO A 584 -5.67 14.76 -22.98
C PRO A 584 -7.15 14.83 -23.40
N VAL A 585 -7.68 13.82 -24.09
CA VAL A 585 -9.08 13.75 -24.56
C VAL A 585 -10.06 13.42 -23.43
N ARG A 586 -9.58 12.72 -22.40
CA ARG A 586 -10.36 12.24 -21.26
C ARG A 586 -9.53 12.34 -19.97
N GLY A 587 -10.20 12.35 -18.82
CA GLY A 587 -9.57 12.44 -17.51
C GLY A 587 -9.40 13.88 -17.08
N LEU A 588 -10.40 14.40 -16.36
CA LEU A 588 -10.30 15.71 -15.74
C LEU A 588 -9.42 15.58 -14.50
N ARG A 589 -8.28 16.29 -14.50
CA ARG A 589 -7.40 16.31 -13.34
C ARG A 589 -8.09 16.93 -12.14
N ILE A 590 -7.99 16.27 -11.01
CA ILE A 590 -8.50 16.76 -9.73
C ILE A 590 -7.51 17.76 -9.11
N SER A 591 -6.22 17.54 -9.32
CA SER A 591 -5.15 18.46 -8.92
C SER A 591 -4.25 18.75 -10.12
N PRO A 592 -3.89 20.01 -10.39
CA PRO A 592 -3.01 20.36 -11.51
C PRO A 592 -1.59 19.80 -11.35
N LEU A 593 -1.14 19.56 -10.11
CA LEU A 593 0.22 19.12 -9.80
C LEU A 593 0.40 17.60 -9.85
N TYR A 594 -0.70 16.85 -9.80
CA TYR A 594 -0.67 15.40 -9.62
C TYR A 594 -1.46 14.67 -10.72
N PRO A 595 -1.14 13.40 -11.01
CA PRO A 595 -1.77 12.63 -12.08
C PRO A 595 -3.14 12.04 -11.71
N PHE A 596 -3.84 12.62 -10.73
CA PHE A 596 -5.12 12.10 -10.25
C PHE A 596 -6.30 12.67 -11.04
N ILE A 597 -7.21 11.80 -11.46
CA ILE A 597 -8.34 12.15 -12.32
C ILE A 597 -9.69 11.76 -11.76
N ASP A 598 -10.74 12.43 -12.23
CA ASP A 598 -12.14 12.23 -11.86
C ASP A 598 -12.62 10.77 -11.95
N GLY A 599 -12.10 9.98 -12.92
CA GLY A 599 -12.40 8.56 -13.04
C GLY A 599 -12.00 7.73 -11.82
N GLU A 600 -10.94 8.10 -11.10
CA GLU A 600 -10.51 7.40 -9.87
C GLU A 600 -11.50 7.60 -8.72
N VAL A 601 -12.15 8.77 -8.65
CA VAL A 601 -13.17 9.05 -7.62
C VAL A 601 -14.39 8.17 -7.86
N ARG A 602 -14.85 8.09 -9.11
CA ARG A 602 -15.99 7.24 -9.51
C ARG A 602 -15.67 5.77 -9.28
N TYR A 603 -14.50 5.31 -9.72
CA TYR A 603 -14.08 3.92 -9.52
C TYR A 603 -13.96 3.58 -8.02
N GLY A 604 -13.30 4.44 -7.24
CA GLY A 604 -13.16 4.26 -5.80
C GLY A 604 -14.51 4.16 -5.07
N THR A 605 -15.49 4.96 -5.49
CA THR A 605 -16.84 4.97 -4.93
C THR A 605 -17.67 3.75 -5.35
N ARG A 606 -17.65 3.40 -6.63
CA ARG A 606 -18.48 2.33 -7.20
C ARG A 606 -17.96 0.92 -6.93
N VAL A 607 -16.64 0.76 -6.89
CA VAL A 607 -15.98 -0.58 -6.90
C VAL A 607 -15.17 -0.81 -5.63
N GLU A 608 -14.60 0.23 -5.03
CA GLU A 608 -13.64 0.08 -3.93
C GLU A 608 -14.19 0.52 -2.56
N TYR A 609 -15.52 0.62 -2.44
CA TYR A 609 -16.23 0.93 -1.20
C TYR A 609 -15.87 2.27 -0.55
N ALA A 610 -15.38 3.27 -1.30
CA ALA A 610 -15.17 4.60 -0.73
C ALA A 610 -16.52 5.22 -0.30
N GLN A 611 -16.59 5.73 0.92
CA GLN A 611 -17.80 6.33 1.51
C GLN A 611 -17.57 7.74 2.08
N THR A 612 -16.31 8.17 2.15
CA THR A 612 -15.91 9.52 2.58
C THR A 612 -14.87 10.12 1.63
N ALA A 613 -14.76 11.44 1.58
CA ALA A 613 -13.75 12.14 0.80
C ALA A 613 -12.32 11.81 1.28
N VAL A 614 -12.16 11.50 2.58
CA VAL A 614 -10.90 10.99 3.15
C VAL A 614 -10.51 9.64 2.51
N ASP A 615 -11.46 8.76 2.22
CA ASP A 615 -11.16 7.46 1.60
C ASP A 615 -10.50 7.64 0.22
N ILE A 616 -10.99 8.61 -0.55
CA ILE A 616 -10.43 8.98 -1.86
C ILE A 616 -9.08 9.67 -1.72
N LEU A 617 -8.99 10.76 -0.96
CA LEU A 617 -7.78 11.58 -0.83
C LEU A 617 -6.63 10.82 -0.15
N ALA A 618 -6.93 10.08 0.91
CA ALA A 618 -5.93 9.45 1.72
C ALA A 618 -5.61 8.02 1.26
N ARG A 619 -6.56 7.24 0.73
CA ARG A 619 -6.35 5.80 0.46
C ARG A 619 -6.37 5.41 -1.01
N ARG A 620 -7.27 5.96 -1.83
CA ARG A 620 -7.34 5.61 -3.27
C ARG A 620 -6.32 6.38 -4.11
N THR A 621 -6.21 7.70 -3.92
CA THR A 621 -5.27 8.55 -4.69
C THR A 621 -3.94 8.76 -3.97
N ARG A 622 -3.95 8.81 -2.62
CA ARG A 622 -2.81 9.17 -1.77
C ARG A 622 -2.42 10.64 -1.80
N LEU A 623 -3.22 11.52 -2.43
CA LEU A 623 -2.92 12.95 -2.53
C LEU A 623 -2.67 13.60 -1.16
N ALA A 624 -3.43 13.24 -0.12
CA ALA A 624 -3.24 13.75 1.23
C ALA A 624 -1.87 13.39 1.83
N PHE A 625 -1.26 12.28 1.39
CA PHE A 625 0.08 11.87 1.81
C PHE A 625 1.19 12.51 0.97
N LEU A 626 0.87 13.03 -0.22
CA LEU A 626 1.85 13.66 -1.11
C LEU A 626 1.94 15.15 -0.88
N ASN A 627 0.79 15.81 -0.71
CA ASN A 627 0.69 17.25 -0.54
C ASN A 627 -0.66 17.62 0.11
N ALA A 628 -0.61 18.05 1.37
CA ALA A 628 -1.80 18.38 2.16
C ALA A 628 -2.55 19.61 1.59
N GLN A 629 -1.82 20.58 1.05
CA GLN A 629 -2.41 21.77 0.43
C GLN A 629 -3.11 21.43 -0.88
N ALA A 630 -2.46 20.65 -1.76
CA ALA A 630 -3.08 20.17 -2.99
C ALA A 630 -4.31 19.28 -2.72
N ALA A 631 -4.31 18.54 -1.61
CA ALA A 631 -5.47 17.77 -1.16
C ALA A 631 -6.64 18.67 -0.73
N LEU A 632 -6.37 19.76 0.00
CA LEU A 632 -7.39 20.76 0.36
C LEU A 632 -7.98 21.42 -0.89
N GLU A 633 -7.15 21.77 -1.87
CA GLU A 633 -7.59 22.40 -3.13
C GLU A 633 -8.40 21.44 -4.01
N ALA A 634 -8.09 20.15 -3.97
CA ALA A 634 -8.82 19.09 -4.67
C ALA A 634 -10.17 18.74 -4.03
N LEU A 635 -10.36 19.06 -2.75
CA LEU A 635 -11.47 18.58 -1.93
C LEU A 635 -12.86 18.94 -2.47
N PRO A 636 -13.16 20.18 -2.92
CA PRO A 636 -14.50 20.51 -3.42
C PRO A 636 -14.92 19.62 -4.60
N THR A 637 -14.02 19.44 -5.57
CA THR A 637 -14.24 18.60 -6.76
C THR A 637 -14.52 17.15 -6.37
N ILE A 638 -13.76 16.61 -5.40
CA ILE A 638 -13.97 15.24 -4.92
C ILE A 638 -15.34 15.10 -4.23
N ILE A 639 -15.69 16.04 -3.35
CA ILE A 639 -16.98 16.04 -2.65
C ILE A 639 -18.13 16.09 -3.66
N ASP A 640 -18.02 16.88 -4.72
CA ASP A 640 -19.08 16.99 -5.71
C ASP A 640 -19.25 15.71 -6.53
N ILE A 641 -18.16 15.12 -7.00
CA ILE A 641 -18.24 13.83 -7.71
C ILE A 641 -18.81 12.75 -6.77
N MET A 642 -18.35 12.66 -5.53
CA MET A 642 -18.89 11.68 -4.57
C MET A 642 -20.35 11.94 -4.24
N ALA A 643 -20.77 13.21 -4.17
CA ALA A 643 -22.15 13.56 -3.92
C ALA A 643 -23.08 13.17 -5.07
N GLU A 644 -22.61 13.24 -6.32
CA GLU A 644 -23.32 12.71 -7.48
C GLU A 644 -23.43 11.18 -7.41
N GLU A 645 -22.34 10.49 -7.07
CA GLU A 645 -22.30 9.02 -7.02
C GLU A 645 -23.11 8.42 -5.85
N LEU A 646 -23.12 9.10 -4.70
CA LEU A 646 -23.74 8.61 -3.46
C LEU A 646 -25.01 9.38 -3.06
N ASN A 647 -25.49 10.29 -3.91
CA ASN A 647 -26.67 11.13 -3.70
C ASN A 647 -26.61 11.93 -2.38
N TRP A 648 -25.50 12.62 -2.13
CA TRP A 648 -25.34 13.44 -0.93
C TRP A 648 -26.06 14.78 -1.03
N ASP A 649 -26.76 15.15 0.04
CA ASP A 649 -27.33 16.49 0.21
C ASP A 649 -26.25 17.52 0.63
N VAL A 650 -26.62 18.80 0.65
CA VAL A 650 -25.71 19.90 1.03
C VAL A 650 -25.16 19.70 2.45
N ARG A 651 -25.97 19.18 3.38
CA ARG A 651 -25.56 18.92 4.75
C ARG A 651 -24.45 17.87 4.79
N ARG A 652 -24.61 16.78 4.04
CA ARG A 652 -23.62 15.71 3.93
C ARG A 652 -22.33 16.19 3.27
N LYS A 653 -22.41 17.05 2.25
CA LYS A 653 -21.24 17.74 1.66
C LYS A 653 -20.48 18.55 2.72
N ASN A 654 -21.17 19.29 3.58
CA ASN A 654 -20.55 20.08 4.65
C ASN A 654 -19.90 19.21 5.74
N VAL A 655 -20.51 18.07 6.09
CA VAL A 655 -19.89 17.08 6.99
C VAL A 655 -18.56 16.59 6.40
N GLU A 656 -18.56 16.23 5.11
CA GLU A 656 -17.36 15.75 4.43
C GLU A 656 -16.28 16.82 4.29
N TRP A 657 -16.66 18.08 4.09
CA TRP A 657 -15.73 19.21 4.17
C TRP A 657 -15.04 19.28 5.53
N ASN A 658 -15.83 19.43 6.60
CA ASN A 658 -15.32 19.64 7.95
C ASN A 658 -14.45 18.46 8.45
N ASP A 659 -14.93 17.23 8.26
CA ASP A 659 -14.22 16.02 8.66
C ASP A 659 -12.90 15.89 7.89
N THR A 660 -12.89 16.22 6.60
CA THR A 660 -11.69 16.07 5.77
C THR A 660 -10.66 17.17 6.04
N VAL A 661 -11.07 18.43 6.21
CA VAL A 661 -10.14 19.51 6.60
C VAL A 661 -9.52 19.21 7.96
N THR A 662 -10.30 18.70 8.92
CA THR A 662 -9.79 18.24 10.22
C THR A 662 -8.79 17.09 10.05
N PHE A 663 -9.10 16.11 9.21
CA PHE A 663 -8.18 15.00 8.91
C PHE A 663 -6.85 15.49 8.31
N LEU A 664 -6.86 16.51 7.45
CA LEU A 664 -5.65 17.02 6.82
C LEU A 664 -4.65 17.62 7.81
N LEU A 665 -5.06 18.00 9.03
CA LEU A 665 -4.11 18.35 10.11
C LEU A 665 -3.17 17.18 10.43
N SER A 666 -3.68 15.96 10.45
CA SER A 666 -2.86 14.76 10.65
C SER A 666 -1.91 14.45 9.48
N MET A 667 -2.09 15.18 8.37
CA MET A 667 -1.27 15.10 7.15
C MET A 667 -0.34 16.33 6.99
N GLY A 668 -0.22 17.17 8.02
CA GLY A 668 0.70 18.30 8.06
C GLY A 668 0.11 19.61 7.54
N LEU A 669 -1.21 19.69 7.31
CA LEU A 669 -1.89 20.95 7.01
C LEU A 669 -1.76 21.91 8.21
N PRO A 670 -1.40 23.19 8.01
CA PRO A 670 -1.28 24.14 9.12
C PRO A 670 -2.61 24.39 9.82
N ILE A 671 -2.57 24.57 11.15
CA ILE A 671 -3.76 24.87 11.98
C ILE A 671 -4.47 26.16 11.50
N SER A 672 -3.72 27.14 10.98
CA SER A 672 -4.28 28.37 10.41
C SER A 672 -5.25 28.13 9.25
N ARG A 673 -5.19 26.95 8.60
CA ARG A 673 -6.07 26.58 7.49
C ARG A 673 -7.39 25.92 7.92
N LEU A 674 -7.63 25.68 9.22
CA LEU A 674 -8.89 25.07 9.69
C LEU A 674 -10.12 25.94 9.45
N GLY A 675 -9.95 27.26 9.41
CA GLY A 675 -11.05 28.21 9.18
C GLY A 675 -11.39 28.40 7.70
N VAL A 676 -10.66 27.77 6.77
CA VAL A 676 -10.89 27.93 5.34
C VAL A 676 -12.23 27.31 4.96
N THR A 677 -13.06 28.11 4.29
CA THR A 677 -14.35 27.65 3.78
C THR A 677 -14.21 26.99 2.42
N ARG A 678 -15.24 26.25 2.02
CA ARG A 678 -15.30 25.63 0.69
C ARG A 678 -15.29 26.70 -0.40
N GLU A 679 -16.04 27.78 -0.21
CA GLU A 679 -16.10 28.92 -1.12
C GLU A 679 -14.74 29.62 -1.28
N ASP A 680 -13.93 29.71 -0.22
CA ASP A 680 -12.58 30.30 -0.29
C ASP A 680 -11.67 29.49 -1.23
N VAL A 681 -11.78 28.16 -1.22
CA VAL A 681 -10.99 27.28 -2.10
C VAL A 681 -11.48 27.38 -3.55
N GLU A 682 -12.79 27.32 -3.76
CA GLU A 682 -13.39 27.40 -5.10
C GLU A 682 -13.13 28.75 -5.79
N SER A 683 -13.19 29.84 -5.03
CA SER A 683 -12.86 31.19 -5.52
C SER A 683 -11.35 31.43 -5.71
N GLY A 684 -10.51 30.52 -5.21
CA GLY A 684 -9.05 30.63 -5.24
C GLY A 684 -8.47 31.59 -4.20
N GLN A 685 -9.29 32.15 -3.30
CA GLN A 685 -8.82 32.99 -2.19
C GLN A 685 -7.97 32.21 -1.17
N ALA A 686 -8.19 30.90 -1.05
CA ALA A 686 -7.38 30.04 -0.20
C ALA A 686 -5.96 29.76 -0.75
N LYS A 687 -5.63 30.21 -1.98
CA LYS A 687 -4.40 29.77 -2.66
C LYS A 687 -3.12 30.38 -2.10
N PHE A 688 -3.12 31.60 -1.54
CA PHE A 688 -1.88 32.23 -1.06
C PHE A 688 -2.10 33.27 0.05
N ASP A 689 -1.55 33.02 1.24
CA ASP A 689 -1.15 34.08 2.16
C ASP A 689 0.24 34.62 1.71
N GLU A 690 0.48 35.92 1.82
CA GLU A 690 1.77 36.55 1.50
C GLU A 690 2.92 35.93 2.32
N VAL A 691 2.62 35.47 3.54
CA VAL A 691 3.55 34.73 4.41
C VAL A 691 3.96 33.38 3.79
N GLU A 692 3.02 32.64 3.18
CA GLU A 692 3.32 31.38 2.50
C GLU A 692 4.07 31.59 1.20
N ARG A 693 3.79 32.66 0.46
CA ARG A 693 4.52 32.98 -0.78
C ARG A 693 6.03 33.15 -0.54
N LYS A 694 6.40 33.70 0.62
CA LYS A 694 7.80 33.82 1.07
C LYS A 694 8.45 32.49 1.45
N LEU A 695 7.67 31.43 1.69
CA LEU A 695 8.22 30.08 1.92
C LEU A 695 8.70 29.41 0.63
N TYR A 696 8.04 29.70 -0.50
CA TYR A 696 8.34 29.07 -1.81
C TYR A 696 9.45 29.75 -2.61
N THR A 697 9.81 30.99 -2.27
CA THR A 697 10.85 31.77 -2.97
C THR A 697 11.96 32.17 -2.01
N ARG A 698 13.22 32.20 -2.46
CA ARG A 698 14.39 32.55 -1.61
C ARG A 698 14.59 34.06 -1.44
N HIS A 699 14.11 34.83 -2.40
CA HIS A 699 14.30 36.26 -2.52
C HIS A 699 12.97 36.88 -2.98
N GLU A 700 12.79 38.19 -2.73
CA GLU A 700 11.80 38.95 -3.49
C GLU A 700 12.05 38.71 -4.98
N GLY A 701 10.99 38.57 -5.76
CA GLY A 701 11.01 38.01 -7.11
C GLY A 701 12.06 38.64 -8.03
N PRO A 702 12.32 38.03 -9.21
CA PRO A 702 13.30 38.58 -10.14
C PRO A 702 13.03 40.06 -10.36
N VAL A 703 14.09 40.88 -10.34
CA VAL A 703 14.00 42.30 -10.71
C VAL A 703 13.28 42.33 -12.05
N ASP A 704 12.18 43.07 -12.12
CA ASP A 704 11.41 43.16 -13.35
C ASP A 704 12.30 43.81 -14.42
N PHE A 705 12.83 42.99 -15.32
CA PHE A 705 13.75 43.45 -16.36
C PHE A 705 13.11 44.53 -17.24
N SER A 706 11.77 44.59 -17.31
CA SER A 706 11.06 45.66 -18.02
C SER A 706 11.19 47.04 -17.36
N GLN A 707 11.40 47.08 -16.04
CA GLN A 707 11.61 48.33 -15.30
C GLN A 707 13.07 48.79 -15.30
N VAL A 708 14.01 47.85 -15.48
CA VAL A 708 15.44 48.17 -15.61
C VAL A 708 15.71 48.90 -16.93
N ASP A 709 15.07 48.50 -18.03
CA ASP A 709 15.21 49.17 -19.32
C ASP A 709 14.56 50.57 -19.33
N ALA A 710 13.43 50.76 -18.62
CA ALA A 710 12.79 52.06 -18.51
C ALA A 710 13.65 53.10 -17.76
N ASN A 711 14.35 52.69 -16.70
CA ASN A 711 15.27 53.56 -15.95
C ASN A 711 16.58 53.83 -16.70
N THR A 712 17.03 52.88 -17.53
CA THR A 712 18.22 53.04 -18.37
C THR A 712 17.94 53.95 -19.59
N ALA A 713 16.72 53.89 -20.13
CA ALA A 713 16.27 54.81 -21.19
C ALA A 713 16.10 56.25 -20.67
N GLN A 714 15.55 56.46 -19.47
CA GLN A 714 15.41 57.79 -18.86
C GLN A 714 16.76 58.44 -18.46
N THR A 715 17.79 57.64 -18.19
CA THR A 715 19.15 58.17 -17.94
C THR A 715 19.92 58.47 -19.22
N ALA A 716 19.64 57.78 -20.32
CA ALA A 716 20.20 58.10 -21.64
C ALA A 716 19.62 59.39 -22.24
N GLU A 717 18.33 59.70 -22.02
CA GLU A 717 17.71 60.95 -22.50
C GLU A 717 18.16 62.21 -21.72
N LYS A 718 18.69 62.07 -20.50
CA LYS A 718 19.23 63.19 -19.71
C LYS A 718 20.72 63.51 -20.00
N GLY A 719 21.37 62.75 -20.87
CA GLY A 719 22.81 62.88 -21.17
C GLY A 719 23.19 63.82 -22.33
N PHE A 720 22.21 64.32 -23.10
CA PHE A 720 22.47 65.21 -24.25
C PHE A 720 21.92 66.63 -24.01
N GLY A 721 22.53 67.35 -23.05
CA GLY A 721 22.40 68.79 -22.89
C GLY A 721 23.64 69.51 -23.45
N SER A 722 23.42 70.48 -24.35
CA SER A 722 24.40 71.19 -25.19
C SER A 722 25.64 71.77 -24.47
N PRO A 723 26.80 71.92 -25.16
CA PRO A 723 27.98 72.57 -24.60
C PRO A 723 27.81 74.10 -24.60
N SER A 724 27.82 74.73 -23.42
CA SER A 724 27.84 76.19 -23.29
C SER A 724 29.27 76.74 -23.46
N ARG A 725 29.47 77.54 -24.51
CA ARG A 725 30.58 78.49 -24.65
C ARG A 725 30.62 79.47 -23.46
N LYS A 726 31.76 79.57 -22.79
CA LYS A 726 32.50 80.81 -22.54
C LYS A 726 33.86 80.51 -21.94
#